data_AF-A0AAU5N629-F1
#
_entry.id   AF-A0AAU5N629-F1
#
_cell.length_a   1.000
_cell.length_b   1.000
_cell.length_c   1.000
_cell.angle_alpha   90.00
_cell.angle_beta   90.00
_cell.angle_gamma   90.00
#
_symmetry.space_group_name_H-M   'P 1'
#
loop_
_entity.id
_entity.type
_entity.pdbx_description
1 polymer ?
#
loop_
_entity_poly.entity_id
_entity_poly.type
_entity_poly.pdbx_seq_one_letter_code
_entity_poly.pdbx_strand_id
1 'polypeptide(L)'
;MRPISRTALGAATAAVLAVTVIAPSVAAPQDDAGTKRPLTGSAAATARGGKPVTVTLVTGDKVLVSTDGSGNASAVALPREDGTVPLVQTRRSGKDLYVYPDTAVKALAGGTVDEELFNVTGLIRQGYDDAHADSVPLIATYSQGIARSTPPTPRGAERGLALPAIDGVALRTDKKRAAGFWSDITGAGRSRSAAGLKKLWLDRKVEASLDRSTKQIGADLAWAAGYDGKGTKVAVLDTGADAEHPDLKGRITESKNFTDSDTTDDRQGHGTHTLSTVGGSGAASDGKKKGVAPGADLLVGKVLNDSGSGDSSWIIAGMQWAVDQKADVVSMSLGSSAPTDCTDPMSLAAEELGRSKDTLFVVAAGNSGPSLNTVSSPGCAPSVLTVGAVDRDDSTASFSSRGPAIGAHTLKPEIAAPGVNISAAAAGGRGIYAYQSMSGTSMATPHVAGAAAIVKERHPDWTAQQVKAALVSSAKSDIPGDVRETGGGRLDVKAAIDTTVTGAPAVQGGTFNWPQDKTDRTTVQIPYTNTGDKPVKLSLTLQSVTGNDGSAVRSSVAALGAKSVTVPAGASVQVPLKLDPTAKLQDSQYGDVTGRVLATATGGVKVSTPFSLYVGAETVTLRVKLIDRNGEAAAGSSSVDVIGTDTATGERRFNDGSTDQVYEVRPGAYFVSSFIVSADPEDATGTLAKSVGYLARPQLNVTKDTTLVLDARKAHRIKVKTEDRTTETRSGTLAFGRSWDGVWLHSGSLAGSSVIKDYLVDIQGKARDGDFEFDSFWRAYAPQIEKLAVVGGATLHPTTASTGSVNLDGTGQAALVDAGTGTPDELKAADVSGKIALVGIADGSAMATQARDAAAAGAVAIIAHRPSAGPWKPSVGYGTAPLPSLGIQADEAAALTTALAAGPVKLSWKATAASPFVYNLAFPETGTVTSDRTYKVKDKALGAVDSTYESMGVKTDFVDTLLVALPYGARYGVGSFDSVPAPGKRTEYYSTGDSTWQQALSSSFPWGEFMVDKFRTYKAGSKSAANWYRGVLVPSAPRDDEGGELLAAERQDNLIGVAPGFWSDSEHSGLQGSFGDMGSMRLTSGGTVLGTSGWPSGVFTVPADDAAYELTMTTMKSGQPAAVWKRSTKTETTWKFRSHRDETAYSQGIPLLFPGYALPSDGMKTLAAKDGQRIGLSVTGHAGYTPGTLTAAKVSYSYDGGETWTGAATSYKGGRWTATVNHAGAAGKAVTLRTELTDSHGNSVVQTVTDAYAVR
;
A
#
# COMPACT_ATOMS: atom_id res chain seq x y z
N MET A 1 25.09 -48.26 -0.87
CA MET A 1 24.85 -48.62 0.54
C MET A 1 25.78 -47.76 1.39
N ARG A 2 25.26 -47.01 2.38
CA ARG A 2 25.97 -45.96 3.14
C ARG A 2 26.46 -44.74 2.30
N PRO A 3 26.79 -43.59 2.93
CA PRO A 3 26.47 -42.28 2.34
C PRO A 3 27.69 -41.39 2.01
N ILE A 4 27.42 -40.25 1.36
CA ILE A 4 28.34 -39.11 1.26
C ILE A 4 27.68 -37.87 1.89
N SER A 5 28.49 -37.09 2.58
CA SER A 5 28.13 -35.95 3.44
C SER A 5 27.48 -34.77 2.72
N ARG A 6 26.48 -34.15 3.37
CA ARG A 6 26.17 -32.72 3.20
C ARG A 6 26.95 -31.93 4.26
N THR A 7 27.76 -30.97 3.82
CA THR A 7 28.43 -29.97 4.67
C THR A 7 28.12 -28.57 4.14
N ALA A 8 28.08 -27.58 5.03
CA ALA A 8 27.52 -26.26 4.74
C ALA A 8 28.53 -25.25 4.17
N LEU A 9 28.02 -24.25 3.44
CA LEU A 9 28.44 -22.84 3.32
C LEU A 9 27.46 -22.18 2.31
N GLY A 10 27.03 -20.92 2.38
CA GLY A 10 27.02 -19.89 3.43
C GLY A 10 25.92 -18.85 3.06
N ALA A 11 25.11 -18.34 3.98
CA ALA A 11 25.47 -17.27 4.91
C ALA A 11 25.69 -15.87 4.27
N ALA A 12 24.78 -15.42 3.39
CA ALA A 12 24.67 -14.01 2.95
C ALA A 12 23.23 -13.64 2.51
N THR A 13 22.72 -12.48 2.96
CA THR A 13 21.35 -11.92 2.82
C THR A 13 20.27 -12.41 3.80
N ALA A 14 20.21 -11.78 4.98
CA ALA A 14 19.12 -11.92 5.96
C ALA A 14 19.04 -10.66 6.86
N ALA A 15 18.90 -9.49 6.24
CA ALA A 15 18.77 -8.20 6.91
C ALA A 15 17.61 -7.39 6.31
N VAL A 16 17.11 -6.43 7.08
CA VAL A 16 15.86 -5.68 6.87
C VAL A 16 14.66 -6.56 6.51
N LEU A 17 13.93 -7.03 7.53
CA LEU A 17 12.56 -6.57 7.71
C LEU A 17 11.91 -6.93 9.05
N ALA A 18 11.30 -5.91 9.70
CA ALA A 18 9.89 -5.90 10.11
C ALA A 18 9.58 -4.71 11.03
N VAL A 19 8.32 -4.28 10.98
CA VAL A 19 7.44 -3.98 12.13
C VAL A 19 6.06 -4.49 11.70
N THR A 20 5.19 -4.96 12.60
CA THR A 20 3.80 -5.31 12.23
C THR A 20 2.82 -4.96 13.34
N VAL A 21 2.09 -3.84 13.21
CA VAL A 21 1.07 -3.39 14.17
C VAL A 21 -0.18 -2.87 13.45
N ILE A 22 -1.21 -3.72 13.34
CA ILE A 22 -2.63 -3.39 13.06
C ILE A 22 -3.47 -4.33 13.91
N ALA A 23 -4.31 -3.79 14.80
CA ALA A 23 -5.27 -4.58 15.57
C ALA A 23 -6.47 -5.06 14.71
N PRO A 24 -7.19 -6.14 15.10
CA PRO A 24 -8.23 -6.75 14.27
C PRO A 24 -9.49 -5.88 14.17
N SER A 25 -9.53 -4.94 13.22
CA SER A 25 -10.70 -4.10 12.98
C SER A 25 -11.76 -4.85 12.17
N VAL A 26 -12.65 -5.57 12.86
CA VAL A 26 -13.94 -6.01 12.31
C VAL A 26 -14.98 -4.98 12.67
N ALA A 27 -15.29 -4.08 11.74
CA ALA A 27 -16.37 -3.13 11.92
C ALA A 27 -17.72 -3.87 12.07
N ALA A 28 -18.46 -3.57 13.13
CA ALA A 28 -19.89 -3.76 13.13
C ALA A 28 -20.50 -2.68 12.23
N PRO A 29 -21.12 -3.02 11.08
CA PRO A 29 -21.86 -2.03 10.30
C PRO A 29 -23.05 -1.57 11.12
N GLN A 30 -23.29 -0.25 11.20
CA GLN A 30 -24.62 0.23 11.56
C GLN A 30 -25.58 -0.13 10.43
N ASP A 31 -26.82 -0.49 10.78
CA ASP A 31 -27.84 -0.90 9.82
C ASP A 31 -28.16 0.21 8.82
N ASP A 32 -27.97 -0.09 7.52
CA ASP A 32 -29.02 0.18 6.54
C ASP A 32 -28.92 -0.76 5.31
N ALA A 33 -30.05 -1.36 4.96
CA ALA A 33 -30.38 -2.08 3.72
C ALA A 33 -29.28 -2.91 2.98
N GLY A 34 -29.11 -4.19 3.38
CA GLY A 34 -29.17 -5.30 2.41
C GLY A 34 -27.88 -5.82 1.74
N THR A 35 -26.68 -5.43 2.16
CA THR A 35 -25.43 -6.03 1.64
C THR A 35 -24.97 -7.25 2.44
N LYS A 36 -24.40 -8.25 1.76
CA LYS A 36 -24.01 -9.55 2.35
C LYS A 36 -22.56 -9.53 2.88
N ARG A 37 -22.38 -9.69 4.20
CA ARG A 37 -21.06 -9.67 4.88
C ARG A 37 -20.20 -10.89 4.47
N PRO A 38 -18.92 -10.70 4.08
CA PRO A 38 -17.98 -11.80 3.83
C PRO A 38 -17.81 -12.76 5.01
N LEU A 39 -17.48 -14.01 4.70
CA LEU A 39 -17.26 -15.09 5.65
C LEU A 39 -15.97 -14.87 6.47
N THR A 40 -16.02 -15.09 7.79
CA THR A 40 -14.82 -15.16 8.67
C THR A 40 -13.78 -16.09 8.09
N GLY A 41 -12.49 -15.79 8.15
CA GLY A 41 -11.47 -16.62 7.51
C GLY A 41 -11.41 -16.49 5.97
N SER A 42 -12.54 -16.28 5.26
CA SER A 42 -12.50 -15.82 3.86
C SER A 42 -11.94 -14.41 3.82
N ALA A 43 -12.45 -13.54 4.68
CA ALA A 43 -11.87 -12.25 4.98
C ALA A 43 -10.46 -12.33 5.61
N ALA A 44 -9.95 -13.49 6.07
CA ALA A 44 -8.53 -13.62 6.46
C ALA A 44 -7.63 -14.06 5.29
N ALA A 45 -8.19 -14.78 4.31
CA ALA A 45 -7.55 -15.08 3.03
C ALA A 45 -7.57 -13.87 2.07
N THR A 46 -8.59 -13.02 2.15
CA THR A 46 -8.78 -11.81 1.31
C THR A 46 -8.45 -10.49 1.99
N ALA A 47 -8.39 -10.37 3.33
CA ALA A 47 -7.70 -9.24 4.01
C ALA A 47 -6.17 -9.36 3.92
N ARG A 48 -5.66 -9.77 2.76
CA ARG A 48 -4.38 -9.30 2.23
C ARG A 48 -4.40 -7.79 1.96
N GLY A 49 -5.57 -7.14 2.03
CA GLY A 49 -5.74 -5.69 2.07
C GLY A 49 -5.62 -5.02 3.46
N GLY A 50 -5.11 -5.72 4.48
CA GLY A 50 -5.01 -5.19 5.85
C GLY A 50 -3.90 -5.77 6.73
N LYS A 51 -2.92 -6.48 6.15
CA LYS A 51 -1.64 -6.73 6.84
C LYS A 51 -0.74 -5.50 6.68
N PRO A 52 0.18 -5.19 7.62
CA PRO A 52 1.19 -4.16 7.40
C PRO A 52 2.15 -4.60 6.28
N VAL A 53 1.93 -4.07 5.08
CA VAL A 53 2.65 -4.47 3.87
C VAL A 53 3.93 -3.66 3.77
N THR A 54 5.08 -4.30 3.52
CA THR A 54 6.33 -3.55 3.35
C THR A 54 6.60 -3.26 1.89
N VAL A 55 6.87 -2.00 1.57
CA VAL A 55 7.39 -1.57 0.28
C VAL A 55 8.84 -1.13 0.44
N THR A 56 9.80 -1.88 -0.12
CA THR A 56 11.10 -1.30 -0.48
C THR A 56 10.89 -0.34 -1.64
N LEU A 57 11.15 0.94 -1.39
CA LEU A 57 11.09 1.99 -2.41
C LEU A 57 12.26 1.86 -3.40
N VAL A 58 12.15 2.56 -4.53
CA VAL A 58 13.22 2.63 -5.54
C VAL A 58 14.54 3.22 -5.00
N THR A 59 14.51 3.92 -3.86
CA THR A 59 15.68 4.43 -3.13
C THR A 59 16.43 3.36 -2.33
N GLY A 60 15.82 2.19 -2.09
CA GLY A 60 16.25 1.19 -1.11
C GLY A 60 15.76 1.45 0.32
N ASP A 61 15.11 2.57 0.59
CA ASP A 61 14.43 2.80 1.87
C ASP A 61 13.20 1.89 1.97
N LYS A 62 13.04 1.21 3.10
CA LYS A 62 11.87 0.36 3.34
C LYS A 62 10.82 1.10 4.16
N VAL A 63 9.58 1.01 3.73
CA VAL A 63 8.43 1.56 4.46
C VAL A 63 7.47 0.44 4.80
N LEU A 64 6.99 0.44 6.04
CA LEU A 64 5.81 -0.33 6.41
C LEU A 64 4.56 0.47 6.13
N VAL A 65 3.58 -0.12 5.46
CA VAL A 65 2.29 0.50 5.12
C VAL A 65 1.18 -0.29 5.78
N SER A 66 0.44 0.38 6.64
CA SER A 66 -0.70 -0.20 7.35
C SER A 66 -2.00 0.34 6.76
N THR A 67 -3.02 -0.50 6.56
CA THR A 67 -4.35 -0.07 6.15
C THR A 67 -5.38 -0.60 7.14
N ASP A 68 -6.19 0.28 7.72
CA ASP A 68 -7.23 -0.10 8.69
C ASP A 68 -8.51 -0.62 8.03
N GLY A 69 -9.44 -1.16 8.84
CA GLY A 69 -10.74 -1.64 8.37
C GLY A 69 -11.66 -0.59 7.73
N SER A 70 -11.31 0.70 7.82
CA SER A 70 -11.99 1.81 7.14
C SER A 70 -11.30 2.23 5.83
N GLY A 71 -10.22 1.55 5.44
CA GLY A 71 -9.44 1.86 4.23
C GLY A 71 -8.49 3.05 4.39
N ASN A 72 -8.19 3.48 5.62
CA ASN A 72 -7.19 4.50 5.87
C ASN A 72 -5.79 3.89 5.85
N ALA A 73 -4.96 4.34 4.91
CA ALA A 73 -3.55 3.99 4.89
C ALA A 73 -2.71 4.94 5.78
N SER A 74 -1.82 4.36 6.58
CA SER A 74 -0.73 5.02 7.31
C SER A 74 0.59 4.32 7.01
N ALA A 75 1.73 4.97 7.25
CA ALA A 75 3.02 4.35 7.00
C ALA A 75 4.12 4.85 7.95
N VAL A 76 5.10 3.97 8.18
CA VAL A 76 6.25 4.22 9.07
C VAL A 76 7.53 3.80 8.35
N ALA A 77 8.52 4.69 8.32
CA ALA A 77 9.86 4.36 7.86
C ALA A 77 10.47 3.25 8.71
N LEU A 78 11.02 2.23 8.04
CA LEU A 78 11.82 1.23 8.71
C LEU A 78 13.29 1.66 8.72
N PRO A 79 14.06 1.32 9.77
CA PRO A 79 15.48 1.57 9.79
C PRO A 79 16.22 0.88 8.62
N ARG A 80 17.25 1.56 8.10
CA ARG A 80 18.25 1.02 7.18
C ARG A 80 19.12 -0.04 7.89
N GLU A 81 19.90 -0.83 7.15
CA GLU A 81 20.77 -1.87 7.73
C GLU A 81 21.80 -1.34 8.73
N ASP A 82 22.23 -0.09 8.55
CA ASP A 82 23.11 0.63 9.47
C ASP A 82 22.43 1.05 10.78
N GLY A 83 21.12 0.87 10.93
CA GLY A 83 20.32 1.27 12.10
C GLY A 83 19.89 2.73 12.12
N THR A 84 20.16 3.52 11.08
CA THR A 84 19.58 4.85 10.89
C THR A 84 18.13 4.74 10.43
N VAL A 85 17.26 5.67 10.85
CA VAL A 85 15.89 5.78 10.34
C VAL A 85 15.89 6.91 9.30
N PRO A 86 15.45 6.68 8.06
CA PRO A 86 15.40 7.73 7.04
C PRO A 86 14.37 8.81 7.43
N LEU A 87 14.68 10.07 7.15
CA LEU A 87 13.73 11.16 7.38
C LEU A 87 12.69 11.16 6.26
N VAL A 88 11.58 10.46 6.48
CA VAL A 88 10.46 10.39 5.54
C VAL A 88 9.40 11.45 5.80
N GLN A 89 8.70 11.86 4.74
CA GLN A 89 7.40 12.50 4.85
C GLN A 89 6.29 11.60 4.31
N THR A 90 5.16 11.54 5.01
CA THR A 90 3.91 10.96 4.51
C THR A 90 2.98 12.04 3.97
N ARG A 91 2.33 11.81 2.83
CA ARG A 91 1.22 12.63 2.29
C ARG A 91 0.05 11.69 1.99
N ARG A 92 -1.15 12.01 2.49
CA ARG A 92 -2.39 11.32 2.08
C ARG A 92 -3.26 12.22 1.21
N SER A 93 -3.77 11.67 0.11
CA SER A 93 -4.77 12.28 -0.75
C SER A 93 -5.87 11.26 -1.05
N GLY A 94 -7.06 11.47 -0.48
CA GLY A 94 -8.16 10.50 -0.57
C GLY A 94 -7.79 9.14 0.01
N LYS A 95 -7.74 8.11 -0.85
CA LYS A 95 -7.36 6.73 -0.49
C LYS A 95 -5.87 6.44 -0.63
N ASP A 96 -5.10 7.35 -1.24
CA ASP A 96 -3.71 7.11 -1.61
C ASP A 96 -2.76 7.77 -0.61
N LEU A 97 -1.76 7.00 -0.19
CA LEU A 97 -0.69 7.38 0.71
C LEU A 97 0.64 7.32 -0.04
N TYR A 98 1.35 8.43 0.01
CA TYR A 98 2.68 8.60 -0.55
C TYR A 98 3.69 8.72 0.57
N VAL A 99 4.87 8.12 0.39
CA VAL A 99 5.96 8.17 1.36
C VAL A 99 7.26 8.52 0.66
N TYR A 100 7.79 9.70 0.98
CA TYR A 100 8.92 10.29 0.29
C TYR A 100 10.13 10.36 1.27
N PRO A 101 11.21 9.58 1.03
CA PRO A 101 12.45 9.69 1.80
C PRO A 101 13.26 10.94 1.50
N ASP A 102 14.12 11.32 2.44
CA ASP A 102 15.18 12.32 2.30
C ASP A 102 16.00 12.15 0.99
N THR A 103 16.37 10.92 0.65
CA THR A 103 17.11 10.55 -0.57
C THR A 103 16.33 10.77 -1.87
N ALA A 104 15.00 10.85 -1.82
CA ALA A 104 14.14 11.02 -2.99
C ALA A 104 13.94 12.49 -3.39
N VAL A 105 14.05 13.41 -2.43
CA VAL A 105 13.65 14.82 -2.55
C VAL A 105 14.20 15.49 -3.81
N LYS A 106 15.51 15.39 -4.06
CA LYS A 106 16.18 16.05 -5.20
C LYS A 106 15.69 15.53 -6.55
N ALA A 107 15.45 14.22 -6.64
CA ALA A 107 15.05 13.57 -7.87
C ALA A 107 13.59 13.89 -8.24
N LEU A 108 12.73 14.01 -7.23
CA LEU A 108 11.34 14.44 -7.34
C LEU A 108 11.22 15.94 -7.65
N ALA A 109 11.94 16.80 -6.91
CA ALA A 109 11.95 18.25 -7.14
C ALA A 109 12.49 18.61 -8.54
N GLY A 110 13.45 17.84 -9.06
CA GLY A 110 13.95 17.96 -10.43
C GLY A 110 13.06 17.32 -11.51
N GLY A 111 11.93 16.68 -11.17
CA GLY A 111 11.04 16.00 -12.11
C GLY A 111 11.62 14.75 -12.79
N THR A 112 12.80 14.29 -12.34
CA THR A 112 13.58 13.20 -12.97
C THR A 112 13.10 11.80 -12.58
N VAL A 113 12.22 11.68 -11.59
CA VAL A 113 11.66 10.41 -11.11
C VAL A 113 10.17 10.61 -10.85
N ASP A 114 9.38 9.58 -11.16
CA ASP A 114 7.92 9.58 -11.03
C ASP A 114 7.45 9.47 -9.57
N GLU A 115 6.44 10.24 -9.15
CA GLU A 115 5.97 10.21 -7.75
C GLU A 115 5.24 8.91 -7.39
N GLU A 116 4.76 8.17 -8.39
CA GLU A 116 4.10 6.87 -8.24
C GLU A 116 5.06 5.76 -7.80
N LEU A 117 6.38 5.96 -7.93
CA LEU A 117 7.41 5.15 -7.28
C LEU A 117 7.46 5.33 -5.75
N PHE A 118 6.66 6.27 -5.23
CA PHE A 118 6.49 6.60 -3.82
C PHE A 118 5.02 6.54 -3.36
N ASN A 119 4.06 6.26 -4.26
CA ASN A 119 2.68 5.92 -3.93
C ASN A 119 2.64 4.50 -3.35
N VAL A 120 2.92 4.36 -2.06
CA VAL A 120 3.09 3.05 -1.44
C VAL A 120 1.79 2.23 -1.47
N THR A 121 0.62 2.87 -1.36
CA THR A 121 -0.69 2.23 -1.61
C THR A 121 -0.87 1.77 -3.05
N GLY A 122 -0.43 2.58 -4.03
CA GLY A 122 -0.47 2.24 -5.45
C GLY A 122 0.42 1.05 -5.79
N LEU A 123 1.63 0.99 -5.20
CA LEU A 123 2.56 -0.14 -5.31
C LEU A 123 1.99 -1.42 -4.71
N ILE A 124 1.30 -1.33 -3.56
CA ILE A 124 0.64 -2.48 -2.90
C ILE A 124 -0.55 -2.99 -3.72
N ARG A 125 -1.40 -2.10 -4.25
CA ARG A 125 -2.51 -2.50 -5.15
C ARG A 125 -2.03 -3.20 -6.42
N GLN A 126 -0.76 -3.02 -6.80
CA GLN A 126 -0.12 -3.69 -7.94
C GLN A 126 0.74 -4.89 -7.52
N GLY A 127 0.79 -5.26 -6.23
CA GLY A 127 1.64 -6.35 -5.74
C GLY A 127 3.13 -6.12 -6.04
N TYR A 128 3.63 -4.91 -5.78
CA TYR A 128 5.05 -4.54 -5.83
C TYR A 128 5.67 -4.35 -4.44
N ASP A 129 4.98 -4.81 -3.41
CA ASP A 129 5.52 -4.95 -2.06
C ASP A 129 6.52 -6.12 -1.94
N ASP A 130 7.20 -6.20 -0.79
CA ASP A 130 8.27 -7.16 -0.50
C ASP A 130 7.79 -8.60 -0.24
N ALA A 131 6.47 -8.83 -0.10
CA ALA A 131 5.92 -10.18 0.00
C ALA A 131 5.46 -10.75 -1.36
N HIS A 132 5.20 -9.89 -2.35
CA HIS A 132 4.76 -10.29 -3.70
C HIS A 132 5.77 -10.01 -4.82
N ALA A 133 6.81 -9.20 -4.60
CA ALA A 133 7.86 -8.94 -5.59
C ALA A 133 9.24 -8.64 -4.97
N ASP A 134 10.27 -9.41 -5.37
CA ASP A 134 11.70 -9.19 -5.01
C ASP A 134 12.34 -7.95 -5.66
N SER A 135 11.65 -7.31 -6.61
CA SER A 135 12.19 -6.26 -7.47
C SER A 135 11.13 -5.26 -7.88
N VAL A 136 11.49 -3.99 -8.03
CA VAL A 136 10.62 -2.97 -8.63
C VAL A 136 10.87 -2.92 -10.15
N PRO A 137 9.85 -3.12 -11.01
CA PRO A 137 9.98 -2.93 -12.45
C PRO A 137 9.82 -1.44 -12.81
N LEU A 138 10.69 -0.96 -13.69
CA LEU A 138 10.90 0.45 -13.96
C LEU A 138 11.06 0.68 -15.46
N ILE A 139 10.79 1.90 -15.92
CA ILE A 139 11.15 2.35 -17.27
C ILE A 139 12.00 3.61 -17.17
N ALA A 140 13.23 3.54 -17.68
CA ALA A 140 14.13 4.68 -17.79
C ALA A 140 14.07 5.25 -19.21
N THR A 141 13.62 6.51 -19.38
CA THR A 141 13.67 7.20 -20.67
C THR A 141 14.88 8.13 -20.74
N TYR A 142 15.49 8.24 -21.91
CA TYR A 142 16.69 9.04 -22.16
C TYR A 142 16.39 10.21 -23.10
N SER A 143 17.34 11.12 -23.21
CA SER A 143 17.20 12.38 -23.97
C SER A 143 17.81 12.35 -25.39
N GLN A 144 18.42 11.22 -25.80
CA GLN A 144 18.84 10.97 -27.18
C GLN A 144 18.76 9.48 -27.56
N GLY A 145 18.66 9.27 -28.89
CA GLY A 145 18.40 8.00 -29.57
C GLY A 145 19.16 6.76 -29.11
N ILE A 146 18.50 5.85 -28.37
CA ILE A 146 19.12 4.57 -27.95
C ILE A 146 19.38 3.61 -29.12
N ALA A 147 18.79 3.89 -30.29
CA ALA A 147 18.93 3.12 -31.52
C ALA A 147 20.35 3.08 -32.11
N ARG A 148 21.29 3.93 -31.63
CA ARG A 148 22.72 3.86 -32.01
C ARG A 148 23.60 3.17 -30.97
N SER A 149 23.30 3.34 -29.68
CA SER A 149 23.96 2.64 -28.58
C SER A 149 23.14 2.80 -27.31
N THR A 150 22.65 1.70 -26.73
CA THR A 150 21.93 1.74 -25.46
C THR A 150 22.90 2.08 -24.31
N PRO A 151 22.55 2.99 -23.37
CA PRO A 151 23.36 3.28 -22.18
C PRO A 151 23.71 2.03 -21.37
N PRO A 152 24.82 1.99 -20.62
CA PRO A 152 25.13 0.92 -19.67
C PRO A 152 24.02 0.72 -18.64
N THR A 153 23.78 -0.53 -18.22
CA THR A 153 22.76 -0.83 -17.21
C THR A 153 23.20 -0.26 -15.85
N PRO A 154 22.35 0.48 -15.11
CA PRO A 154 22.70 0.98 -13.79
C PRO A 154 23.03 -0.15 -12.81
N ARG A 155 24.00 0.09 -11.92
CA ARG A 155 24.45 -0.91 -10.92
C ARG A 155 23.28 -1.35 -10.03
N GLY A 156 22.98 -2.65 -9.99
CA GLY A 156 21.89 -3.19 -9.16
C GLY A 156 20.53 -3.31 -9.86
N ALA A 157 20.40 -2.83 -11.10
CA ALA A 157 19.28 -3.17 -11.98
C ALA A 157 19.67 -4.24 -12.99
N GLU A 158 18.72 -5.11 -13.32
CA GLU A 158 18.76 -5.94 -14.51
C GLU A 158 18.12 -5.19 -15.69
N ARG A 159 18.55 -5.52 -16.91
CA ARG A 159 18.01 -4.94 -18.14
C ARG A 159 16.92 -5.86 -18.70
N GLY A 160 15.69 -5.35 -18.75
CA GLY A 160 14.59 -5.96 -19.48
C GLY A 160 14.64 -5.61 -20.97
N LEU A 161 13.48 -5.47 -21.60
CA LEU A 161 13.41 -5.09 -23.01
C LEU A 161 13.87 -3.64 -23.24
N ALA A 162 14.61 -3.42 -24.33
CA ALA A 162 14.82 -2.10 -24.89
C ALA A 162 13.53 -1.63 -25.56
N LEU A 163 13.20 -0.33 -25.45
CA LEU A 163 11.96 0.26 -25.93
C LEU A 163 12.29 1.43 -26.89
N PRO A 164 12.67 1.16 -28.17
CA PRO A 164 13.12 2.20 -29.10
C PRO A 164 12.08 3.29 -29.39
N ALA A 165 10.79 2.98 -29.27
CA ALA A 165 9.69 3.92 -29.52
C ALA A 165 9.61 5.09 -28.51
N ILE A 166 10.36 5.04 -27.40
CA ILE A 166 10.37 6.04 -26.32
C ILE A 166 11.77 6.54 -25.93
N ASP A 167 12.80 6.13 -26.67
CA ASP A 167 14.21 6.26 -26.26
C ASP A 167 14.48 5.77 -24.83
N GLY A 168 13.91 4.62 -24.46
CA GLY A 168 13.96 4.10 -23.11
C GLY A 168 14.19 2.59 -23.00
N VAL A 169 14.38 2.14 -21.76
CA VAL A 169 14.78 0.79 -21.41
C VAL A 169 13.97 0.34 -20.20
N ALA A 170 13.34 -0.83 -20.27
CA ALA A 170 12.77 -1.48 -19.10
C ALA A 170 13.92 -1.96 -18.20
N LEU A 171 13.89 -1.57 -16.94
CA LEU A 171 14.86 -1.93 -15.91
C LEU A 171 14.14 -2.65 -14.77
N ARG A 172 14.78 -3.65 -14.18
CA ARG A 172 14.22 -4.39 -13.05
C ARG A 172 15.19 -4.28 -11.88
N THR A 173 14.88 -3.42 -10.92
CA THR A 173 15.78 -3.14 -9.79
C THR A 173 15.50 -4.14 -8.66
N ASP A 174 16.49 -4.99 -8.39
CA ASP A 174 16.52 -5.89 -7.23
C ASP A 174 16.43 -5.05 -5.94
N LYS A 175 15.44 -5.33 -5.09
CA LYS A 175 15.20 -4.57 -3.86
C LYS A 175 16.36 -4.66 -2.87
N LYS A 176 17.12 -5.76 -2.88
CA LYS A 176 18.35 -5.94 -2.08
C LYS A 176 19.52 -5.09 -2.61
N ARG A 177 19.36 -4.47 -3.78
CA ARG A 177 20.36 -3.63 -4.45
C ARG A 177 19.84 -2.22 -4.76
N ALA A 178 18.60 -1.90 -4.39
CA ALA A 178 17.93 -0.64 -4.74
C ALA A 178 18.68 0.62 -4.28
N ALA A 179 19.32 0.60 -3.11
CA ALA A 179 20.18 1.72 -2.66
C ALA A 179 21.41 1.93 -3.57
N GLY A 180 22.02 0.83 -4.05
CA GLY A 180 23.13 0.88 -5.02
C GLY A 180 22.68 1.39 -6.39
N PHE A 181 21.48 1.00 -6.83
CA PHE A 181 20.82 1.51 -8.02
C PHE A 181 20.53 3.01 -7.91
N TRP A 182 19.87 3.44 -6.83
CA TRP A 182 19.53 4.83 -6.58
C TRP A 182 20.78 5.72 -6.55
N SER A 183 21.84 5.27 -5.90
CA SER A 183 23.15 5.93 -5.91
C SER A 183 23.75 6.04 -7.32
N ASP A 184 23.61 5.02 -8.17
CA ASP A 184 24.13 5.03 -9.53
C ASP A 184 23.34 5.93 -10.49
N ILE A 185 22.06 6.21 -10.21
CA ILE A 185 21.21 7.10 -11.04
C ILE A 185 21.08 8.54 -10.50
N THR A 186 21.23 8.78 -9.20
CA THR A 186 21.11 10.12 -8.57
C THR A 186 22.43 10.71 -8.04
N GLY A 187 23.50 9.91 -7.94
CA GLY A 187 24.74 10.31 -7.27
C GLY A 187 25.50 11.46 -7.92
N ALA A 188 26.20 12.25 -7.10
CA ALA A 188 26.99 13.41 -7.49
C ALA A 188 28.32 13.03 -8.20
N GLY A 189 28.20 12.46 -9.40
CA GLY A 189 29.33 12.02 -10.21
C GLY A 189 28.82 11.12 -11.34
N ARG A 190 28.28 11.74 -12.40
CA ARG A 190 27.48 11.08 -13.46
C ARG A 190 28.08 9.74 -13.90
N SER A 191 27.44 8.65 -13.49
CA SER A 191 27.67 7.32 -14.05
C SER A 191 27.36 7.33 -15.55
N ARG A 192 27.96 6.41 -16.31
CA ARG A 192 27.61 6.25 -17.73
C ARG A 192 26.15 5.76 -17.90
N SER A 193 25.59 5.14 -16.86
CA SER A 193 24.21 4.67 -16.73
C SER A 193 23.19 5.81 -16.62
N ALA A 194 23.54 6.88 -15.89
CA ALA A 194 22.72 8.07 -15.69
C ALA A 194 22.91 9.14 -16.78
N ALA A 195 23.91 8.99 -17.64
CA ALA A 195 24.23 9.98 -18.67
C ALA A 195 23.08 10.13 -19.69
N GLY A 196 22.39 11.28 -19.63
CA GLY A 196 21.27 11.60 -20.51
C GLY A 196 19.91 11.04 -20.07
N LEU A 197 19.78 10.47 -18.86
CA LEU A 197 18.50 10.06 -18.27
C LEU A 197 17.55 11.27 -18.20
N LYS A 198 16.31 11.09 -18.69
CA LYS A 198 15.25 12.12 -18.74
C LYS A 198 14.27 11.94 -17.58
N LYS A 199 13.63 10.77 -17.46
CA LYS A 199 12.78 10.40 -16.31
C LYS A 199 12.78 8.89 -16.07
N LEU A 200 12.67 8.49 -14.80
CA LEU A 200 12.41 7.12 -14.36
C LEU A 200 10.94 6.95 -13.94
N TRP A 201 10.29 5.89 -14.42
CA TRP A 201 8.87 5.58 -14.20
C TRP A 201 8.66 4.18 -13.62
N LEU A 202 7.45 3.90 -13.11
CA LEU A 202 6.97 2.58 -12.69
C LEU A 202 6.30 1.82 -13.87
N ASP A 203 6.53 0.51 -13.99
CA ASP A 203 5.77 -0.38 -14.90
C ASP A 203 4.57 -1.00 -14.15
N ARG A 204 3.38 -1.17 -14.76
CA ARG A 204 2.08 -1.38 -14.05
C ARG A 204 1.28 -2.65 -14.50
N LYS A 205 0.42 -3.22 -13.63
CA LYS A 205 -0.40 -4.47 -13.86
C LYS A 205 -1.90 -4.23 -14.20
N VAL A 206 -2.66 -5.28 -14.64
CA VAL A 206 -4.00 -5.23 -15.30
C VAL A 206 -4.87 -6.52 -15.12
N GLU A 207 -6.24 -6.51 -15.16
CA GLU A 207 -7.19 -7.69 -15.02
C GLU A 207 -8.65 -7.50 -15.63
N ALA A 208 -9.45 -8.55 -15.98
CA ALA A 208 -10.81 -8.47 -16.68
C ALA A 208 -11.70 -9.77 -16.87
N SER A 209 -12.98 -9.74 -17.44
CA SER A 209 -14.00 -10.89 -17.60
C SER A 209 -15.46 -10.66 -18.35
N LEU A 210 -16.20 -11.56 -19.17
CA LEU A 210 -17.66 -11.39 -19.79
C LEU A 210 -18.70 -12.55 -20.30
N ASP A 211 -19.65 -12.35 -21.32
CA ASP A 211 -20.84 -12.94 -22.18
C ASP A 211 -22.39 -13.08 -21.84
N ARG A 212 -23.31 -12.34 -22.51
CA ARG A 212 -24.71 -12.75 -22.86
C ARG A 212 -25.28 -11.75 -23.90
N SER A 213 -24.42 -11.36 -24.84
CA SER A 213 -24.31 -9.94 -25.21
C SER A 213 -24.34 -9.68 -26.72
N THR A 214 -24.05 -10.69 -27.53
CA THR A 214 -23.97 -10.57 -29.00
C THR A 214 -25.28 -10.14 -29.66
N LYS A 215 -26.43 -10.43 -29.04
CA LYS A 215 -27.75 -9.94 -29.47
C LYS A 215 -28.02 -8.47 -29.15
N GLN A 216 -27.49 -7.94 -28.04
CA GLN A 216 -27.71 -6.54 -27.65
C GLN A 216 -27.12 -5.57 -28.68
N ILE A 217 -26.06 -6.00 -29.37
CA ILE A 217 -25.37 -5.27 -30.44
C ILE A 217 -25.84 -5.67 -31.85
N GLY A 218 -26.81 -6.59 -32.00
CA GLY A 218 -27.35 -7.02 -33.29
C GLY A 218 -26.40 -7.86 -34.17
N ALA A 219 -25.45 -8.60 -33.58
CA ALA A 219 -24.54 -9.46 -34.35
C ALA A 219 -25.28 -10.59 -35.10
N ASP A 220 -26.40 -11.08 -34.55
CA ASP A 220 -27.26 -12.06 -35.19
C ASP A 220 -27.93 -11.54 -36.48
N LEU A 221 -28.16 -10.23 -36.58
CA LEU A 221 -28.62 -9.57 -37.81
C LEU A 221 -27.53 -9.44 -38.88
N ALA A 222 -26.25 -9.47 -38.50
CA ALA A 222 -25.13 -9.52 -39.43
C ALA A 222 -24.91 -10.95 -39.96
N TRP A 223 -24.96 -11.96 -39.07
CA TRP A 223 -24.92 -13.37 -39.48
C TRP A 223 -26.08 -13.73 -40.42
N ALA A 224 -27.29 -13.22 -40.14
CA ALA A 224 -28.46 -13.38 -41.01
C ALA A 224 -28.33 -12.66 -42.37
N ALA A 225 -27.47 -11.64 -42.45
CA ALA A 225 -27.10 -10.96 -43.70
C ALA A 225 -25.93 -11.63 -44.45
N GLY A 226 -25.38 -12.73 -43.92
CA GLY A 226 -24.30 -13.51 -44.53
C GLY A 226 -22.87 -13.12 -44.12
N TYR A 227 -22.70 -12.23 -43.13
CA TYR A 227 -21.40 -11.78 -42.63
C TYR A 227 -21.14 -12.35 -41.24
N ASP A 228 -20.06 -13.12 -41.07
CA ASP A 228 -19.64 -13.67 -39.77
C ASP A 228 -18.14 -13.53 -39.48
N GLY A 229 -17.45 -12.63 -40.18
CA GLY A 229 -16.04 -12.28 -40.06
C GLY A 229 -15.11 -13.06 -40.99
N LYS A 230 -15.67 -13.85 -41.91
CA LYS A 230 -14.92 -14.81 -42.72
C LYS A 230 -13.84 -14.15 -43.57
N GLY A 231 -12.63 -14.72 -43.53
CA GLY A 231 -11.48 -14.24 -44.29
C GLY A 231 -10.81 -12.98 -43.71
N THR A 232 -11.19 -12.56 -42.51
CA THR A 232 -10.50 -11.53 -41.73
C THR A 232 -9.74 -12.15 -40.55
N LYS A 233 -8.66 -11.50 -40.11
CA LYS A 233 -7.80 -11.95 -39.02
C LYS A 233 -7.97 -11.07 -37.79
N VAL A 234 -8.29 -11.69 -36.65
CA VAL A 234 -8.32 -11.00 -35.34
C VAL A 234 -7.26 -11.57 -34.42
N ALA A 235 -6.29 -10.73 -34.04
CA ALA A 235 -5.35 -11.04 -32.99
C ALA A 235 -5.92 -10.63 -31.63
N VAL A 236 -5.80 -11.49 -30.62
CA VAL A 236 -6.18 -11.19 -29.23
C VAL A 236 -4.90 -11.22 -28.39
N LEU A 237 -4.62 -10.10 -27.72
CA LEU A 237 -3.42 -9.92 -26.89
C LEU A 237 -3.80 -9.99 -25.42
N ASP A 238 -3.54 -11.14 -24.79
CA ASP A 238 -4.18 -11.54 -23.53
C ASP A 238 -3.34 -12.59 -22.76
N THR A 239 -3.98 -13.39 -21.90
CA THR A 239 -3.45 -14.44 -21.01
C THR A 239 -3.24 -15.81 -21.68
N GLY A 240 -3.54 -15.93 -22.98
CA GLY A 240 -3.41 -17.17 -23.75
C GLY A 240 -4.74 -17.67 -24.31
N ALA A 241 -4.83 -18.95 -24.65
CA ALA A 241 -6.12 -19.60 -24.94
C ALA A 241 -6.13 -21.11 -24.65
N ASP A 242 -7.25 -21.62 -24.13
CA ASP A 242 -7.57 -23.06 -24.16
C ASP A 242 -7.98 -23.47 -25.59
N ALA A 243 -6.99 -23.83 -26.40
CA ALA A 243 -7.17 -24.27 -27.77
C ALA A 243 -7.97 -25.59 -27.90
N GLU A 244 -8.17 -26.33 -26.81
CA GLU A 244 -8.97 -27.55 -26.75
C GLU A 244 -10.40 -27.31 -26.25
N HIS A 245 -10.77 -26.05 -25.94
CA HIS A 245 -12.15 -25.70 -25.62
C HIS A 245 -13.05 -25.93 -26.85
N PRO A 246 -14.24 -26.56 -26.74
CA PRO A 246 -15.06 -26.92 -27.90
C PRO A 246 -15.39 -25.74 -28.83
N ASP A 247 -15.54 -24.53 -28.28
CA ASP A 247 -15.84 -23.33 -29.06
C ASP A 247 -14.63 -22.77 -29.83
N LEU A 248 -13.40 -23.16 -29.45
CA LEU A 248 -12.13 -22.67 -30.00
C LEU A 248 -11.32 -23.76 -30.75
N LYS A 249 -11.69 -25.03 -30.59
CA LYS A 249 -10.97 -26.18 -31.15
C LYS A 249 -10.89 -26.08 -32.68
N GLY A 250 -9.66 -25.94 -33.20
CA GLY A 250 -9.40 -25.75 -34.63
C GLY A 250 -9.73 -24.35 -35.18
N ARG A 251 -9.93 -23.34 -34.32
CA ARG A 251 -10.22 -21.95 -34.72
C ARG A 251 -9.00 -21.02 -34.65
N ILE A 252 -7.98 -21.40 -33.85
CA ILE A 252 -6.73 -20.65 -33.71
C ILE A 252 -5.81 -21.01 -34.87
N THR A 253 -5.36 -20.01 -35.64
CA THR A 253 -4.53 -20.20 -36.84
C THR A 253 -3.05 -19.92 -36.62
N GLU A 254 -2.71 -19.12 -35.60
CA GLU A 254 -1.34 -18.77 -35.20
C GLU A 254 -1.33 -18.36 -33.73
N SER A 255 -0.26 -18.69 -32.98
CA SER A 255 -0.15 -18.33 -31.56
C SER A 255 1.29 -18.11 -31.12
N LYS A 256 1.52 -17.09 -30.30
CA LYS A 256 2.86 -16.77 -29.77
C LYS A 256 2.79 -16.29 -28.33
N ASN A 257 3.72 -16.77 -27.50
CA ASN A 257 3.93 -16.27 -26.15
C ASN A 257 5.05 -15.22 -26.11
N PHE A 258 4.85 -14.17 -25.31
CA PHE A 258 5.79 -13.09 -25.04
C PHE A 258 6.18 -13.00 -23.55
N THR A 259 5.53 -13.80 -22.71
CA THR A 259 5.65 -13.81 -21.24
C THR A 259 6.72 -14.79 -20.73
N ASP A 260 6.87 -14.84 -19.41
CA ASP A 260 7.64 -15.82 -18.65
C ASP A 260 7.02 -17.22 -18.56
N SER A 261 5.81 -17.44 -19.06
CA SER A 261 5.09 -18.73 -18.98
C SER A 261 5.59 -19.77 -19.99
N ASP A 262 5.35 -21.07 -19.75
CA ASP A 262 5.87 -22.16 -20.60
C ASP A 262 5.26 -22.22 -22.01
N THR A 263 4.00 -21.80 -22.14
CA THR A 263 3.10 -22.10 -23.28
C THR A 263 2.17 -20.93 -23.61
N THR A 264 1.50 -20.99 -24.76
CA THR A 264 0.36 -20.11 -25.11
C THR A 264 -0.96 -20.50 -24.44
N ASP A 265 -1.00 -21.64 -23.74
CA ASP A 265 -2.17 -22.09 -22.98
C ASP A 265 -2.63 -21.04 -21.95
N ASP A 266 -3.94 -20.95 -21.74
CA ASP A 266 -4.55 -20.09 -20.74
C ASP A 266 -4.76 -20.83 -19.41
N ARG A 267 -3.93 -20.53 -18.42
CA ARG A 267 -4.08 -21.06 -17.05
C ARG A 267 -4.88 -20.13 -16.13
N GLN A 268 -5.31 -18.96 -16.61
CA GLN A 268 -5.99 -17.93 -15.82
C GLN A 268 -7.50 -17.92 -16.11
N GLY A 269 -7.87 -18.02 -17.40
CA GLY A 269 -9.24 -18.11 -17.90
C GLY A 269 -9.69 -16.92 -18.75
N HIS A 270 -9.00 -15.78 -18.67
CA HIS A 270 -9.41 -14.53 -19.30
C HIS A 270 -9.18 -14.48 -20.83
N GLY A 271 -8.13 -15.09 -21.35
CA GLY A 271 -7.77 -15.02 -22.78
C GLY A 271 -8.62 -15.96 -23.63
N THR A 272 -8.89 -17.16 -23.12
CA THR A 272 -9.93 -18.07 -23.65
C THR A 272 -11.28 -17.35 -23.75
N HIS A 273 -11.55 -16.54 -22.75
CA HIS A 273 -12.81 -15.84 -22.59
C HIS A 273 -12.97 -14.69 -23.60
N THR A 274 -11.99 -13.77 -23.69
CA THR A 274 -11.99 -12.69 -24.69
C THR A 274 -11.99 -13.24 -26.12
N LEU A 275 -11.16 -14.25 -26.40
CA LEU A 275 -11.08 -14.92 -27.70
C LEU A 275 -12.40 -15.59 -28.12
N SER A 276 -13.09 -16.25 -27.19
CA SER A 276 -14.42 -16.83 -27.46
C SER A 276 -15.47 -15.75 -27.73
N THR A 277 -15.38 -14.61 -27.04
CA THR A 277 -16.25 -13.44 -27.26
C THR A 277 -16.02 -12.83 -28.64
N VAL A 278 -14.77 -12.80 -29.13
CA VAL A 278 -14.45 -12.41 -30.53
C VAL A 278 -15.07 -13.39 -31.52
N GLY A 279 -14.72 -14.69 -31.47
CA GLY A 279 -14.98 -15.60 -32.59
C GLY A 279 -15.16 -17.08 -32.25
N GLY A 280 -15.55 -17.39 -31.00
CA GLY A 280 -15.90 -18.74 -30.57
C GLY A 280 -17.12 -19.28 -31.33
N SER A 281 -17.09 -20.57 -31.69
CA SER A 281 -18.14 -21.20 -32.51
C SER A 281 -19.46 -21.45 -31.78
N GLY A 282 -19.47 -21.39 -30.44
CA GLY A 282 -20.63 -21.74 -29.61
C GLY A 282 -20.91 -23.25 -29.52
N ALA A 283 -19.99 -24.12 -29.96
CA ALA A 283 -20.20 -25.57 -30.06
C ALA A 283 -20.65 -26.24 -28.75
N ALA A 284 -20.14 -25.82 -27.59
CA ALA A 284 -20.54 -26.35 -26.28
C ALA A 284 -21.96 -25.91 -25.84
N SER A 285 -22.66 -25.09 -26.62
CA SER A 285 -24.02 -24.60 -26.33
C SER A 285 -25.00 -24.75 -27.49
N ASP A 286 -24.71 -25.56 -28.50
CA ASP A 286 -25.47 -25.66 -29.77
C ASP A 286 -25.54 -24.33 -30.54
N GLY A 287 -24.46 -23.54 -30.50
CA GLY A 287 -24.37 -22.22 -31.13
C GLY A 287 -25.07 -21.08 -30.36
N LYS A 288 -25.64 -21.34 -29.18
CA LYS A 288 -26.37 -20.32 -28.39
C LYS A 288 -25.47 -19.21 -27.84
N LYS A 289 -24.17 -19.51 -27.65
CA LYS A 289 -23.13 -18.61 -27.12
C LYS A 289 -22.00 -18.37 -28.14
N LYS A 290 -22.40 -18.20 -29.40
CA LYS A 290 -21.48 -17.88 -30.51
C LYS A 290 -20.89 -16.49 -30.31
N GLY A 291 -19.58 -16.35 -30.49
CA GLY A 291 -18.85 -15.07 -30.49
C GLY A 291 -19.28 -14.19 -31.67
N VAL A 292 -18.88 -12.91 -31.68
CA VAL A 292 -19.37 -11.91 -32.65
C VAL A 292 -18.97 -12.22 -34.10
N ALA A 293 -17.72 -12.63 -34.34
CA ALA A 293 -17.13 -12.96 -35.64
C ALA A 293 -16.65 -14.43 -35.70
N PRO A 294 -17.58 -15.40 -35.72
CA PRO A 294 -17.27 -16.83 -35.60
C PRO A 294 -16.70 -17.48 -36.86
N GLY A 295 -16.61 -16.75 -37.97
CA GLY A 295 -15.93 -17.14 -39.21
C GLY A 295 -14.51 -16.57 -39.38
N ALA A 296 -14.10 -15.63 -38.52
CA ALA A 296 -12.77 -15.00 -38.59
C ALA A 296 -11.64 -15.96 -38.21
N ASP A 297 -10.43 -15.72 -38.72
CA ASP A 297 -9.21 -16.41 -38.29
C ASP A 297 -8.70 -15.80 -36.99
N LEU A 298 -8.45 -16.63 -35.97
CA LEU A 298 -8.10 -16.17 -34.63
C LEU A 298 -6.60 -16.37 -34.35
N LEU A 299 -5.92 -15.30 -33.93
CA LEU A 299 -4.50 -15.32 -33.55
C LEU A 299 -4.36 -15.01 -32.05
N VAL A 300 -3.51 -15.77 -31.34
CA VAL A 300 -3.37 -15.67 -29.88
C VAL A 300 -1.98 -15.16 -29.50
N GLY A 301 -1.90 -13.91 -29.04
CA GLY A 301 -0.69 -13.35 -28.45
C GLY A 301 -0.77 -13.40 -26.93
N LYS A 302 -0.11 -14.37 -26.29
CA LYS A 302 -0.01 -14.38 -24.83
C LYS A 302 0.99 -13.30 -24.40
N VAL A 303 0.47 -12.18 -23.89
CA VAL A 303 1.23 -11.02 -23.37
C VAL A 303 0.97 -10.78 -21.87
N LEU A 304 -0.02 -11.47 -21.30
CA LEU A 304 -0.27 -11.57 -19.87
C LEU A 304 0.04 -13.01 -19.43
N ASN A 305 0.68 -13.18 -18.27
CA ASN A 305 1.13 -14.49 -17.80
C ASN A 305 0.03 -15.24 -17.04
N ASP A 306 0.36 -16.42 -16.50
CA ASP A 306 -0.59 -17.29 -15.79
C ASP A 306 -1.23 -16.66 -14.53
N SER A 307 -0.71 -15.54 -14.02
CA SER A 307 -1.33 -14.75 -12.95
C SER A 307 -2.22 -13.59 -13.44
N GLY A 308 -2.44 -13.45 -14.75
CA GLY A 308 -3.30 -12.40 -15.33
C GLY A 308 -2.56 -11.09 -15.68
N SER A 309 -1.32 -10.95 -15.24
CA SER A 309 -0.50 -9.73 -15.36
C SER A 309 0.56 -9.85 -16.46
N GLY A 310 0.95 -8.74 -17.08
CA GLY A 310 2.09 -8.71 -17.99
C GLY A 310 2.77 -7.35 -18.06
N ASP A 311 4.08 -7.36 -18.27
CA ASP A 311 4.90 -6.15 -18.39
C ASP A 311 4.48 -5.34 -19.63
N SER A 312 4.48 -4.00 -19.55
CA SER A 312 4.16 -3.12 -20.69
C SER A 312 4.99 -3.46 -21.93
N SER A 313 6.22 -3.94 -21.71
CA SER A 313 7.15 -4.34 -22.76
C SER A 313 6.78 -5.64 -23.52
N TRP A 314 6.14 -6.62 -22.85
CA TRP A 314 5.58 -7.81 -23.51
C TRP A 314 4.39 -7.44 -24.40
N ILE A 315 3.54 -6.54 -23.89
CA ILE A 315 2.34 -6.05 -24.59
C ILE A 315 2.75 -5.34 -25.88
N ILE A 316 3.74 -4.43 -25.84
CA ILE A 316 4.29 -3.75 -27.01
C ILE A 316 4.85 -4.75 -28.05
N ALA A 317 5.56 -5.80 -27.61
CA ALA A 317 6.06 -6.83 -28.51
C ALA A 317 4.93 -7.64 -29.18
N GLY A 318 3.82 -7.88 -28.47
CA GLY A 318 2.60 -8.47 -29.01
C GLY A 318 1.90 -7.57 -30.03
N MET A 319 1.83 -6.25 -29.78
CA MET A 319 1.26 -5.28 -30.74
C MET A 319 1.99 -5.32 -32.09
N GLN A 320 3.32 -5.29 -32.06
CA GLN A 320 4.15 -5.35 -33.28
C GLN A 320 3.92 -6.66 -34.04
N TRP A 321 3.95 -7.80 -33.35
CA TRP A 321 3.73 -9.11 -33.96
C TRP A 321 2.35 -9.24 -34.61
N ALA A 322 1.29 -8.67 -34.02
CA ALA A 322 -0.05 -8.70 -34.62
C ALA A 322 -0.10 -7.94 -35.96
N VAL A 323 0.62 -6.81 -36.07
CA VAL A 323 0.79 -6.05 -37.33
C VAL A 323 1.68 -6.81 -38.33
N ASP A 324 2.70 -7.52 -37.85
CA ASP A 324 3.58 -8.36 -38.70
C ASP A 324 2.80 -9.53 -39.30
N GLN A 325 1.94 -10.18 -38.51
CA GLN A 325 1.03 -11.28 -38.93
C GLN A 325 -0.13 -10.85 -39.84
N LYS A 326 -0.25 -9.54 -40.10
CA LYS A 326 -1.34 -8.92 -40.87
C LYS A 326 -2.71 -9.21 -40.28
N ALA A 327 -2.87 -9.00 -38.98
CA ALA A 327 -4.19 -8.93 -38.37
C ALA A 327 -4.92 -7.68 -38.88
N ASP A 328 -6.18 -7.83 -39.29
CA ASP A 328 -7.09 -6.71 -39.60
C ASP A 328 -7.49 -5.97 -38.31
N VAL A 329 -7.58 -6.71 -37.20
CA VAL A 329 -8.04 -6.22 -35.90
C VAL A 329 -7.16 -6.78 -34.78
N VAL A 330 -6.80 -5.95 -33.81
CA VAL A 330 -6.12 -6.36 -32.57
C VAL A 330 -7.02 -6.04 -31.38
N SER A 331 -7.46 -7.06 -30.66
CA SER A 331 -8.22 -6.91 -29.42
C SER A 331 -7.26 -6.87 -28.23
N MET A 332 -7.29 -5.77 -27.48
CA MET A 332 -6.42 -5.51 -26.33
C MET A 332 -7.27 -5.29 -25.08
N SER A 333 -7.55 -6.40 -24.41
CA SER A 333 -8.45 -6.53 -23.26
C SER A 333 -7.77 -6.12 -21.95
N LEU A 334 -6.92 -5.09 -22.02
CA LEU A 334 -5.95 -4.73 -21.00
C LEU A 334 -5.73 -3.20 -20.98
N GLY A 335 -5.23 -2.70 -19.86
CA GLY A 335 -4.83 -1.31 -19.70
C GLY A 335 -4.45 -0.97 -18.26
N SER A 336 -3.54 -0.01 -18.07
CA SER A 336 -2.84 0.22 -16.80
C SER A 336 -3.78 0.51 -15.62
N SER A 337 -3.43 -0.01 -14.43
CA SER A 337 -4.24 0.08 -13.20
C SER A 337 -4.57 1.49 -12.71
N ALA A 338 -3.86 2.50 -13.20
CA ALA A 338 -4.12 3.91 -12.95
C ALA A 338 -3.89 4.71 -14.25
N PRO A 339 -4.60 5.85 -14.45
CA PRO A 339 -4.40 6.72 -15.59
C PRO A 339 -2.96 7.19 -15.78
N THR A 340 -2.65 7.63 -17.01
CA THR A 340 -1.40 8.24 -17.44
C THR A 340 -1.72 9.42 -18.35
N ASP A 341 -0.79 10.37 -18.50
CA ASP A 341 -0.90 11.51 -19.43
C ASP A 341 -0.76 11.14 -20.92
N CYS A 342 -0.90 9.84 -21.23
CA CYS A 342 -0.66 9.22 -22.54
C CYS A 342 0.75 9.38 -23.12
N THR A 343 1.73 9.89 -22.34
CA THR A 343 3.15 9.94 -22.75
C THR A 343 3.92 8.67 -22.39
N ASP A 344 3.25 7.69 -21.78
CA ASP A 344 3.82 6.40 -21.43
C ASP A 344 4.10 5.51 -22.66
N PRO A 345 4.96 4.48 -22.52
CA PRO A 345 5.45 3.73 -23.68
C PRO A 345 4.43 2.86 -24.37
N MET A 346 3.44 2.38 -23.63
CA MET A 346 2.39 1.53 -24.18
C MET A 346 1.39 2.40 -24.96
N SER A 347 1.08 3.60 -24.47
CA SER A 347 0.33 4.62 -25.23
C SER A 347 1.06 5.05 -26.51
N LEU A 348 2.36 5.35 -26.43
CA LEU A 348 3.14 5.79 -27.60
C LEU A 348 3.31 4.70 -28.67
N ALA A 349 3.50 3.44 -28.27
CA ALA A 349 3.54 2.32 -29.21
C ALA A 349 2.17 2.05 -29.84
N ALA A 350 1.09 2.11 -29.05
CA ALA A 350 -0.28 1.92 -29.55
C ALA A 350 -0.74 3.06 -30.46
N GLU A 351 -0.29 4.29 -30.22
CA GLU A 351 -0.52 5.44 -31.10
C GLU A 351 0.21 5.27 -32.44
N GLU A 352 1.48 4.86 -32.46
CA GLU A 352 2.22 4.68 -33.71
C GLU A 352 1.71 3.49 -34.52
N LEU A 353 1.49 2.33 -33.89
CA LEU A 353 0.96 1.15 -34.58
C LEU A 353 -0.52 1.33 -34.97
N GLY A 354 -1.29 2.10 -34.21
CA GLY A 354 -2.68 2.46 -34.50
C GLY A 354 -2.86 3.36 -35.74
N ARG A 355 -1.79 3.97 -36.24
CA ARG A 355 -1.78 4.70 -37.53
C ARG A 355 -1.70 3.76 -38.75
N SER A 356 -1.59 2.45 -38.53
CA SER A 356 -1.70 1.44 -39.59
C SER A 356 -2.96 1.66 -40.42
N LYS A 357 -2.83 1.53 -41.74
CA LYS A 357 -3.99 1.52 -42.65
C LYS A 357 -4.74 0.20 -42.60
N ASP A 358 -4.08 -0.87 -42.20
CA ASP A 358 -4.56 -2.24 -42.39
C ASP A 358 -5.05 -2.87 -41.08
N THR A 359 -4.54 -2.41 -39.94
CA THR A 359 -4.75 -3.03 -38.61
C THR A 359 -5.43 -2.06 -37.65
N LEU A 360 -6.65 -2.40 -37.19
CA LEU A 360 -7.39 -1.64 -36.18
C LEU A 360 -7.11 -2.18 -34.76
N PHE A 361 -6.47 -1.36 -33.94
CA PHE A 361 -6.34 -1.63 -32.50
C PHE A 361 -7.63 -1.24 -31.76
N VAL A 362 -8.21 -2.20 -31.03
CA VAL A 362 -9.43 -2.06 -30.23
C VAL A 362 -9.08 -2.36 -28.78
N VAL A 363 -9.23 -1.36 -27.89
CA VAL A 363 -8.61 -1.34 -26.55
C VAL A 363 -9.65 -1.08 -25.46
N ALA A 364 -9.46 -1.66 -24.28
CA ALA A 364 -10.25 -1.36 -23.08
C ALA A 364 -10.16 0.12 -22.67
N ALA A 365 -11.25 0.71 -22.15
CA ALA A 365 -11.18 2.02 -21.50
C ALA A 365 -10.51 1.97 -20.10
N GLY A 366 -10.59 0.83 -19.41
CA GLY A 366 -10.21 0.67 -18.01
C GLY A 366 -11.42 0.48 -17.09
N ASN A 367 -11.17 -0.04 -15.88
CA ASN A 367 -12.22 -0.39 -14.90
C ASN A 367 -12.19 0.54 -13.66
N SER A 368 -11.80 1.80 -13.85
CA SER A 368 -11.51 2.76 -12.78
C SER A 368 -12.56 3.88 -12.63
N GLY A 369 -13.75 3.71 -13.21
CA GLY A 369 -14.91 4.57 -12.95
C GLY A 369 -15.41 4.50 -11.50
N PRO A 370 -16.36 5.37 -11.08
CA PRO A 370 -17.18 6.26 -11.89
C PRO A 370 -16.63 7.69 -12.05
N SER A 371 -15.40 7.99 -11.60
CA SER A 371 -14.80 9.32 -11.76
C SER A 371 -14.45 9.62 -13.22
N LEU A 372 -14.48 10.90 -13.59
CA LEU A 372 -13.93 11.38 -14.88
C LEU A 372 -12.40 11.32 -14.89
N ASN A 373 -11.80 11.44 -16.08
CA ASN A 373 -10.34 11.37 -16.27
C ASN A 373 -9.71 10.04 -15.81
N THR A 374 -10.44 8.93 -15.99
CA THR A 374 -10.07 7.57 -15.55
C THR A 374 -9.70 6.61 -16.67
N VAL A 375 -9.73 7.05 -17.94
CA VAL A 375 -9.22 6.25 -19.08
C VAL A 375 -7.70 6.10 -18.97
N SER A 376 -7.20 4.87 -19.13
CA SER A 376 -5.77 4.55 -18.95
C SER A 376 -5.09 4.07 -20.24
N SER A 377 -3.78 3.81 -20.17
CA SER A 377 -2.95 3.34 -21.29
C SER A 377 -3.21 1.86 -21.61
N PRO A 378 -3.24 1.41 -22.88
CA PRO A 378 -3.06 2.20 -24.10
C PRO A 378 -4.36 2.85 -24.62
N GLY A 379 -5.49 2.63 -23.94
CA GLY A 379 -6.82 3.12 -24.35
C GLY A 379 -6.93 4.65 -24.45
N CYS A 380 -5.99 5.41 -23.88
CA CYS A 380 -6.00 6.86 -24.02
C CYS A 380 -5.33 7.38 -25.32
N ALA A 381 -4.64 6.52 -26.09
CA ALA A 381 -4.01 6.88 -27.37
C ALA A 381 -5.05 7.30 -28.45
N PRO A 382 -4.86 8.42 -29.19
CA PRO A 382 -5.84 8.90 -30.18
C PRO A 382 -6.18 7.91 -31.32
N SER A 383 -5.19 7.19 -31.86
CA SER A 383 -5.36 6.39 -33.07
C SER A 383 -6.10 5.05 -32.84
N VAL A 384 -6.00 4.46 -31.64
CA VAL A 384 -6.73 3.23 -31.28
C VAL A 384 -8.22 3.48 -31.03
N LEU A 385 -9.07 2.47 -31.17
CA LEU A 385 -10.50 2.52 -30.83
C LEU A 385 -10.73 2.05 -29.40
N THR A 386 -11.16 2.94 -28.52
CA THR A 386 -11.28 2.65 -27.08
C THR A 386 -12.72 2.39 -26.67
N VAL A 387 -12.92 1.38 -25.83
CA VAL A 387 -14.24 0.80 -25.57
C VAL A 387 -14.64 0.86 -24.09
N GLY A 388 -15.74 1.57 -23.80
CA GLY A 388 -16.42 1.58 -22.50
C GLY A 388 -17.44 0.45 -22.33
N ALA A 389 -17.87 0.20 -21.09
CA ALA A 389 -18.82 -0.87 -20.76
C ALA A 389 -20.22 -0.32 -20.46
N VAL A 390 -21.24 -0.95 -21.05
CA VAL A 390 -22.65 -0.85 -20.61
C VAL A 390 -23.16 -2.18 -20.06
N ASP A 391 -24.21 -2.15 -19.25
CA ASP A 391 -24.95 -3.35 -18.87
C ASP A 391 -25.97 -3.77 -19.95
N ARG A 392 -26.80 -4.78 -19.63
CA ARG A 392 -27.85 -5.32 -20.50
C ARG A 392 -28.98 -4.32 -20.82
N ASP A 393 -29.14 -3.28 -19.99
CA ASP A 393 -30.22 -2.29 -20.03
C ASP A 393 -29.70 -0.97 -20.65
N ASP A 394 -28.64 -1.07 -21.49
CA ASP A 394 -27.90 0.01 -22.17
C ASP A 394 -27.29 1.08 -21.24
N SER A 395 -27.20 0.84 -19.92
CA SER A 395 -26.69 1.82 -18.95
C SER A 395 -25.17 1.69 -18.72
N THR A 396 -24.45 2.80 -18.54
CA THR A 396 -23.00 2.79 -18.26
C THR A 396 -22.69 1.94 -17.03
N ALA A 397 -21.78 0.97 -17.16
CA ALA A 397 -21.29 0.20 -16.03
C ALA A 397 -20.55 1.13 -15.04
N SER A 398 -20.83 1.02 -13.74
CA SER A 398 -20.28 1.93 -12.72
C SER A 398 -18.74 1.93 -12.64
N PHE A 399 -18.11 0.79 -12.95
CA PHE A 399 -16.66 0.65 -13.04
C PHE A 399 -16.07 1.16 -14.36
N SER A 400 -16.86 1.38 -15.41
CA SER A 400 -16.32 1.77 -16.72
C SER A 400 -15.55 3.08 -16.58
N SER A 401 -14.27 3.07 -16.94
CA SER A 401 -13.47 4.30 -16.99
C SER A 401 -14.11 5.32 -17.94
N ARG A 402 -14.02 6.59 -17.55
CA ARG A 402 -14.69 7.73 -18.18
C ARG A 402 -13.68 8.80 -18.56
N GLY A 403 -13.91 9.41 -19.69
CA GLY A 403 -13.03 10.42 -20.25
C GLY A 403 -13.10 11.81 -19.59
N PRO A 404 -12.37 12.77 -20.16
CA PRO A 404 -11.38 12.57 -21.23
C PRO A 404 -10.12 11.80 -20.76
N ALA A 405 -9.12 11.67 -21.63
CA ALA A 405 -7.78 11.26 -21.22
C ALA A 405 -7.16 12.36 -20.33
N ILE A 406 -6.63 11.96 -19.16
CA ILE A 406 -6.05 12.91 -18.19
C ILE A 406 -4.87 13.70 -18.81
N GLY A 407 -4.83 15.01 -18.57
CA GLY A 407 -3.80 15.94 -19.10
C GLY A 407 -3.88 16.22 -20.60
N ALA A 408 -4.20 15.22 -21.42
CA ALA A 408 -4.35 15.36 -22.88
C ALA A 408 -5.75 15.85 -23.31
N HIS A 409 -6.73 15.86 -22.39
CA HIS A 409 -8.14 16.27 -22.60
C HIS A 409 -8.85 15.61 -23.79
N THR A 410 -8.30 14.49 -24.25
CA THR A 410 -8.70 13.80 -25.47
C THR A 410 -9.92 12.93 -25.21
N LEU A 411 -11.02 13.17 -25.91
CA LEU A 411 -12.27 12.45 -25.69
C LEU A 411 -12.11 10.94 -25.95
N LYS A 412 -12.39 10.16 -24.91
CA LYS A 412 -12.37 8.68 -24.84
C LYS A 412 -13.44 8.24 -23.81
N PRO A 413 -13.94 6.99 -23.84
CA PRO A 413 -13.87 6.06 -24.98
C PRO A 413 -14.63 6.60 -26.19
N GLU A 414 -14.32 6.13 -27.40
CA GLU A 414 -15.10 6.54 -28.60
C GLU A 414 -16.38 5.72 -28.78
N ILE A 415 -16.51 4.55 -28.14
CA ILE A 415 -17.70 3.69 -28.24
C ILE A 415 -17.91 2.92 -26.93
N ALA A 416 -19.14 2.46 -26.67
CA ALA A 416 -19.42 1.47 -25.64
C ALA A 416 -19.90 0.13 -26.22
N ALA A 417 -19.74 -0.96 -25.49
CA ALA A 417 -20.35 -2.26 -25.79
C ALA A 417 -20.71 -3.01 -24.48
N PRO A 418 -21.48 -4.11 -24.54
CA PRO A 418 -21.91 -4.83 -23.34
C PRO A 418 -20.72 -5.32 -22.52
N GLY A 419 -20.78 -5.11 -21.20
CA GLY A 419 -19.66 -5.19 -20.27
C GLY A 419 -19.97 -5.71 -18.86
N VAL A 420 -21.20 -6.15 -18.56
CA VAL A 420 -21.61 -6.52 -17.19
C VAL A 420 -22.36 -7.86 -17.07
N ASN A 421 -21.95 -8.69 -16.09
CA ASN A 421 -22.59 -9.93 -15.60
C ASN A 421 -22.73 -11.08 -16.59
N ILE A 422 -21.63 -11.31 -17.31
CA ILE A 422 -21.60 -11.87 -18.66
C ILE A 422 -21.87 -13.44 -18.60
N SER A 423 -21.09 -14.33 -19.29
CA SER A 423 -21.12 -15.83 -19.32
C SER A 423 -20.15 -16.60 -20.32
N ALA A 424 -19.03 -16.11 -20.88
CA ALA A 424 -18.34 -16.74 -22.06
C ALA A 424 -17.43 -17.94 -21.74
N ALA A 425 -16.66 -18.46 -22.72
CA ALA A 425 -15.91 -19.72 -22.59
C ALA A 425 -14.97 -19.74 -21.38
N ALA A 426 -14.93 -20.88 -20.68
CA ALA A 426 -14.08 -21.10 -19.53
C ALA A 426 -12.88 -21.99 -19.89
N ALA A 427 -11.65 -21.55 -19.59
CA ALA A 427 -10.45 -22.38 -19.75
C ALA A 427 -10.54 -23.65 -18.90
N GLY A 428 -10.21 -24.81 -19.49
CA GLY A 428 -10.43 -26.13 -18.89
C GLY A 428 -11.90 -26.55 -18.77
N GLY A 429 -12.85 -25.64 -18.97
CA GLY A 429 -14.28 -25.87 -18.85
C GLY A 429 -14.82 -26.76 -19.96
N ARG A 430 -15.58 -27.80 -19.61
CA ARG A 430 -16.20 -28.75 -20.56
C ARG A 430 -17.61 -29.11 -20.11
N GLY A 431 -18.48 -29.47 -21.06
CA GLY A 431 -19.88 -29.80 -20.78
C GLY A 431 -20.61 -28.63 -20.10
N ILE A 432 -21.29 -28.90 -18.97
CA ILE A 432 -22.01 -27.87 -18.19
C ILE A 432 -21.11 -26.75 -17.65
N TYR A 433 -19.79 -26.98 -17.56
CA TYR A 433 -18.79 -26.02 -17.09
C TYR A 433 -18.03 -25.32 -18.22
N ALA A 434 -18.46 -25.43 -19.48
CA ALA A 434 -17.80 -24.79 -20.62
C ALA A 434 -17.85 -23.24 -20.61
N TYR A 435 -18.57 -22.63 -19.65
CA TYR A 435 -18.92 -21.21 -19.68
C TYR A 435 -18.89 -20.58 -18.29
N GLN A 436 -18.38 -19.35 -18.16
CA GLN A 436 -18.19 -18.62 -16.89
C GLN A 436 -18.65 -17.15 -16.96
N SER A 437 -19.36 -16.69 -15.93
CA SER A 437 -19.96 -15.34 -15.83
C SER A 437 -19.11 -14.37 -15.02
N MET A 438 -19.07 -13.13 -15.49
CA MET A 438 -17.81 -12.36 -15.52
C MET A 438 -18.10 -10.89 -15.99
N SER A 439 -17.40 -9.83 -15.56
CA SER A 439 -17.62 -8.39 -15.94
C SER A 439 -16.35 -7.54 -16.22
N GLY A 440 -16.40 -6.55 -17.15
CA GLY A 440 -15.29 -5.60 -17.42
C GLY A 440 -15.39 -4.78 -18.73
N THR A 441 -14.57 -3.73 -18.88
CA THR A 441 -14.46 -2.92 -20.13
C THR A 441 -13.62 -3.60 -21.22
N SER A 442 -12.61 -4.38 -20.83
CA SER A 442 -11.73 -5.28 -21.61
C SER A 442 -12.41 -6.33 -22.49
N MET A 443 -13.68 -6.13 -22.74
CA MET A 443 -14.65 -7.19 -22.76
C MET A 443 -15.89 -6.73 -23.52
N ALA A 444 -16.30 -5.48 -23.27
CA ALA A 444 -16.83 -4.65 -24.33
C ALA A 444 -15.86 -4.61 -25.56
N THR A 445 -14.54 -4.60 -25.31
CA THR A 445 -13.46 -4.67 -26.31
C THR A 445 -13.59 -5.79 -27.38
N PRO A 446 -13.58 -7.10 -27.06
CA PRO A 446 -13.75 -8.18 -28.04
C PRO A 446 -15.09 -8.16 -28.80
N HIS A 447 -16.16 -7.56 -28.24
CA HIS A 447 -17.40 -7.33 -29.02
C HIS A 447 -17.17 -6.35 -30.16
N VAL A 448 -16.49 -5.23 -29.89
CA VAL A 448 -16.11 -4.24 -30.90
C VAL A 448 -15.07 -4.82 -31.87
N ALA A 449 -14.14 -5.66 -31.41
CA ALA A 449 -13.16 -6.33 -32.27
C ALA A 449 -13.80 -7.31 -33.26
N GLY A 450 -14.74 -8.15 -32.81
CA GLY A 450 -15.51 -9.01 -33.71
C GLY A 450 -16.44 -8.22 -34.65
N ALA A 451 -16.99 -7.09 -34.19
CA ALA A 451 -17.76 -6.21 -35.07
C ALA A 451 -16.89 -5.57 -36.16
N ALA A 452 -15.65 -5.17 -35.82
CA ALA A 452 -14.68 -4.67 -36.79
C ALA A 452 -14.33 -5.72 -37.86
N ALA A 453 -14.17 -6.98 -37.47
CA ALA A 453 -13.96 -8.11 -38.39
C ALA A 453 -15.15 -8.28 -39.37
N ILE A 454 -16.39 -8.23 -38.88
CA ILE A 454 -17.60 -8.28 -39.73
C ILE A 454 -17.71 -7.07 -40.67
N VAL A 455 -17.36 -5.86 -40.23
CA VAL A 455 -17.34 -4.67 -41.11
C VAL A 455 -16.25 -4.80 -42.18
N LYS A 456 -15.08 -5.35 -41.83
CA LYS A 456 -13.95 -5.59 -42.73
C LYS A 456 -14.23 -6.69 -43.76
N GLU A 457 -14.99 -7.73 -43.40
CA GLU A 457 -15.48 -8.74 -44.35
C GLU A 457 -16.37 -8.13 -45.44
N ARG A 458 -17.31 -7.25 -45.05
CA ARG A 458 -18.18 -6.54 -46.01
C ARG A 458 -17.44 -5.49 -46.82
N HIS A 459 -16.41 -4.88 -46.24
CA HIS A 459 -15.64 -3.79 -46.84
C HIS A 459 -14.12 -4.07 -46.80
N PRO A 460 -13.63 -5.05 -47.58
CA PRO A 460 -12.22 -5.45 -47.55
C PRO A 460 -11.26 -4.31 -47.93
N ASP A 461 -11.68 -3.41 -48.81
CA ASP A 461 -10.92 -2.23 -49.24
C ASP A 461 -10.90 -1.08 -48.22
N TRP A 462 -11.65 -1.17 -47.10
CA TRP A 462 -11.63 -0.13 -46.08
C TRP A 462 -10.39 -0.24 -45.18
N THR A 463 -9.80 0.91 -44.89
CA THR A 463 -8.74 1.04 -43.90
C THR A 463 -9.27 0.87 -42.47
N ALA A 464 -8.39 0.50 -41.54
CA ALA A 464 -8.66 0.42 -40.10
C ALA A 464 -9.38 1.66 -39.56
N GLN A 465 -8.98 2.86 -40.00
CA GLN A 465 -9.58 4.12 -39.57
C GLN A 465 -10.97 4.39 -40.20
N GLN A 466 -11.27 3.83 -41.38
CA GLN A 466 -12.64 3.83 -41.93
C GLN A 466 -13.54 2.84 -41.19
N VAL A 467 -13.02 1.66 -40.81
CA VAL A 467 -13.75 0.70 -39.95
C VAL A 467 -14.04 1.32 -38.58
N LYS A 468 -13.06 1.99 -37.95
CA LYS A 468 -13.24 2.79 -36.72
C LYS A 468 -14.33 3.84 -36.89
N ALA A 469 -14.29 4.62 -37.98
CA ALA A 469 -15.29 5.64 -38.28
C ALA A 469 -16.69 5.05 -38.44
N ALA A 470 -16.86 3.93 -39.15
CA ALA A 470 -18.16 3.28 -39.34
C ALA A 470 -18.75 2.77 -38.02
N LEU A 471 -17.97 2.06 -37.21
CA LEU A 471 -18.40 1.52 -35.90
C LEU A 471 -18.86 2.63 -34.95
N VAL A 472 -18.10 3.72 -34.83
CA VAL A 472 -18.44 4.82 -33.91
C VAL A 472 -19.58 5.68 -34.44
N SER A 473 -19.58 5.98 -35.75
CA SER A 473 -20.63 6.82 -36.37
C SER A 473 -22.02 6.22 -36.25
N SER A 474 -22.13 4.91 -36.46
CA SER A 474 -23.39 4.17 -36.51
C SER A 474 -23.90 3.71 -35.14
N ALA A 475 -23.12 3.91 -34.08
CA ALA A 475 -23.46 3.49 -32.73
C ALA A 475 -24.79 4.07 -32.25
N LYS A 476 -25.52 3.30 -31.43
CA LYS A 476 -26.79 3.70 -30.81
C LYS A 476 -26.55 4.82 -29.80
N SER A 477 -26.67 6.06 -30.27
CA SER A 477 -26.42 7.30 -29.53
C SER A 477 -27.56 7.75 -28.61
N ASP A 478 -28.68 7.02 -28.61
CA ASP A 478 -29.93 7.23 -27.87
C ASP A 478 -30.02 6.29 -26.66
N ILE A 479 -28.92 6.22 -25.92
CA ILE A 479 -28.77 5.49 -24.64
C ILE A 479 -28.46 6.48 -23.50
N PRO A 480 -28.62 6.09 -22.23
CA PRO A 480 -28.14 6.87 -21.09
C PRO A 480 -26.61 7.07 -21.14
N GLY A 481 -26.14 8.24 -20.72
CA GLY A 481 -24.72 8.55 -20.54
C GLY A 481 -24.19 9.74 -21.36
N ASP A 482 -23.21 10.45 -20.80
CA ASP A 482 -22.46 11.48 -21.53
C ASP A 482 -21.54 10.84 -22.60
N VAL A 483 -21.03 11.65 -23.53
CA VAL A 483 -19.98 11.21 -24.47
C VAL A 483 -18.67 10.84 -23.77
N ARG A 484 -18.39 11.34 -22.55
CA ARG A 484 -17.29 10.86 -21.70
C ARG A 484 -17.47 9.44 -21.15
N GLU A 485 -18.69 8.90 -21.23
CA GLU A 485 -19.01 7.53 -20.79
C GLU A 485 -19.15 6.56 -21.96
N THR A 486 -19.84 7.01 -23.02
CA THR A 486 -20.31 6.14 -24.11
C THR A 486 -19.73 6.50 -25.49
N GLY A 487 -18.97 7.59 -25.60
CA GLY A 487 -18.47 8.10 -26.88
C GLY A 487 -19.60 8.43 -27.86
N GLY A 488 -19.57 7.82 -29.03
CA GLY A 488 -20.65 7.93 -30.04
C GLY A 488 -21.95 7.24 -29.61
N GLY A 489 -21.89 6.26 -28.71
CA GLY A 489 -23.00 5.43 -28.25
C GLY A 489 -22.59 3.97 -28.06
N ARG A 490 -23.57 3.08 -27.83
CA ARG A 490 -23.32 1.63 -27.79
C ARG A 490 -23.26 1.06 -29.21
N LEU A 491 -22.28 0.20 -29.47
CA LEU A 491 -22.13 -0.62 -30.67
C LEU A 491 -23.47 -1.16 -31.21
N ASP A 492 -23.63 -1.05 -32.53
CA ASP A 492 -24.67 -1.70 -33.32
C ASP A 492 -24.03 -2.26 -34.59
N VAL A 493 -23.86 -3.58 -34.65
CA VAL A 493 -23.16 -4.27 -35.75
C VAL A 493 -23.96 -4.15 -37.04
N LYS A 494 -25.29 -4.11 -36.97
CA LYS A 494 -26.14 -4.04 -38.18
C LYS A 494 -26.08 -2.66 -38.81
N ALA A 495 -26.13 -1.60 -38.00
CA ALA A 495 -25.92 -0.23 -38.46
C ALA A 495 -24.49 -0.01 -38.98
N ALA A 496 -23.48 -0.62 -38.34
CA ALA A 496 -22.09 -0.50 -38.75
C ALA A 496 -21.80 -1.15 -40.11
N ILE A 497 -22.42 -2.30 -40.43
CA ILE A 497 -22.29 -2.87 -41.79
C ILE A 497 -23.14 -2.13 -42.81
N ASP A 498 -24.33 -1.63 -42.46
CA ASP A 498 -25.23 -0.98 -43.42
C ASP A 498 -24.86 0.47 -43.75
N THR A 499 -24.06 1.16 -42.93
CA THR A 499 -23.86 2.60 -43.11
C THR A 499 -23.05 2.94 -44.36
N THR A 500 -23.65 3.76 -45.22
CA THR A 500 -22.97 4.42 -46.35
C THR A 500 -22.45 5.81 -45.98
N VAL A 501 -22.62 6.27 -44.74
CA VAL A 501 -22.19 7.61 -44.30
C VAL A 501 -21.50 7.55 -42.95
N THR A 502 -20.30 8.14 -42.85
CA THR A 502 -19.49 8.17 -41.62
C THR A 502 -19.08 9.58 -41.25
N GLY A 503 -19.06 9.88 -39.95
CA GLY A 503 -18.46 11.08 -39.36
C GLY A 503 -17.04 10.81 -38.83
N ALA A 504 -16.52 11.75 -38.03
CA ALA A 504 -15.31 11.51 -37.24
C ALA A 504 -15.62 10.69 -35.97
N PRO A 505 -14.75 9.74 -35.54
CA PRO A 505 -14.96 8.99 -34.29
C PRO A 505 -15.08 9.88 -33.04
N ALA A 506 -14.25 10.93 -32.98
CA ALA A 506 -14.33 11.98 -31.97
C ALA A 506 -13.71 13.27 -32.53
N VAL A 507 -14.21 14.43 -32.13
CA VAL A 507 -13.72 15.75 -32.56
C VAL A 507 -13.12 16.49 -31.37
N GLN A 508 -11.81 16.66 -31.36
CA GLN A 508 -11.11 17.43 -30.33
C GLN A 508 -11.14 18.92 -30.70
N GLY A 509 -11.70 19.74 -29.81
CA GLY A 509 -11.89 21.18 -30.01
C GLY A 509 -10.69 22.05 -29.64
N GLY A 510 -9.78 21.52 -28.82
CA GLY A 510 -8.61 22.22 -28.29
C GLY A 510 -8.64 22.37 -26.76
N THR A 511 -7.53 22.85 -26.22
CA THR A 511 -7.30 23.09 -24.79
C THR A 511 -7.02 24.58 -24.60
N PHE A 512 -7.95 25.29 -23.95
CA PHE A 512 -7.94 26.74 -23.80
C PHE A 512 -7.72 27.10 -22.34
N ASN A 513 -6.45 27.29 -21.96
CA ASN A 513 -6.07 27.69 -20.60
C ASN A 513 -6.42 29.16 -20.33
N TRP A 514 -6.55 29.53 -19.06
CA TRP A 514 -6.79 30.92 -18.67
C TRP A 514 -5.52 31.77 -18.82
N PRO A 515 -5.61 33.05 -19.22
CA PRO A 515 -6.81 33.75 -19.67
C PRO A 515 -7.12 33.52 -21.16
N GLN A 516 -8.37 33.16 -21.47
CA GLN A 516 -8.83 33.06 -22.87
C GLN A 516 -9.27 34.43 -23.40
N ASP A 517 -8.92 34.74 -24.64
CA ASP A 517 -9.39 35.94 -25.34
C ASP A 517 -10.01 35.65 -26.73
N LYS A 518 -10.30 36.71 -27.49
CA LYS A 518 -10.97 36.61 -28.80
C LYS A 518 -10.13 35.87 -29.85
N THR A 519 -8.83 35.67 -29.63
CA THR A 519 -7.91 34.94 -30.50
C THR A 519 -8.00 33.42 -30.35
N ASP A 520 -8.44 32.92 -29.20
CA ASP A 520 -8.71 31.49 -28.95
C ASP A 520 -9.96 30.95 -29.71
N ARG A 521 -10.73 31.84 -30.33
CA ARG A 521 -11.97 31.52 -31.06
C ARG A 521 -11.68 30.76 -32.35
N THR A 522 -11.77 29.44 -32.27
CA THR A 522 -11.46 28.53 -33.38
C THR A 522 -12.71 28.02 -34.12
N THR A 523 -12.50 27.25 -35.18
CA THR A 523 -13.55 26.52 -35.89
C THR A 523 -12.99 25.20 -36.38
N VAL A 524 -13.42 24.10 -35.76
CA VAL A 524 -13.02 22.75 -36.14
C VAL A 524 -13.94 22.23 -37.24
N GLN A 525 -13.38 21.51 -38.21
CA GLN A 525 -14.13 20.96 -39.33
C GLN A 525 -14.55 19.52 -39.01
N ILE A 526 -15.85 19.24 -39.08
CA ILE A 526 -16.42 17.91 -38.91
C ILE A 526 -16.59 17.27 -40.29
N PRO A 527 -15.82 16.22 -40.63
CA PRO A 527 -15.98 15.51 -41.90
C PRO A 527 -17.22 14.62 -41.86
N TYR A 528 -17.97 14.61 -42.96
CA TYR A 528 -18.93 13.57 -43.29
C TYR A 528 -18.55 12.97 -44.65
N THR A 529 -18.30 11.66 -44.68
CA THR A 529 -17.94 10.90 -45.88
C THR A 529 -19.11 10.03 -46.30
N ASN A 530 -19.44 10.00 -47.59
CA ASN A 530 -20.48 9.14 -48.16
C ASN A 530 -19.85 8.14 -49.14
N THR A 531 -19.88 6.86 -48.77
CA THR A 531 -19.36 5.73 -49.56
C THR A 531 -20.41 5.13 -50.50
N GLY A 532 -21.67 5.62 -50.44
CA GLY A 532 -22.78 5.14 -51.26
C GLY A 532 -22.81 5.71 -52.68
N ASP A 533 -23.70 5.14 -53.51
CA ASP A 533 -23.88 5.47 -54.93
C ASP A 533 -24.71 6.74 -55.18
N LYS A 534 -25.34 7.30 -54.15
CA LYS A 534 -26.27 8.43 -54.23
C LYS A 534 -25.91 9.54 -53.22
N PRO A 535 -26.15 10.82 -53.54
CA PRO A 535 -25.93 11.92 -52.59
C PRO A 535 -26.91 11.84 -51.41
N VAL A 536 -26.39 12.00 -50.19
CA VAL A 536 -27.19 11.98 -48.95
C VAL A 536 -27.30 13.40 -48.38
N LYS A 537 -28.52 13.86 -48.08
CA LYS A 537 -28.77 15.15 -47.43
C LYS A 537 -28.99 14.96 -45.93
N LEU A 538 -27.98 15.29 -45.14
CA LEU A 538 -27.99 15.24 -43.68
C LEU A 538 -28.64 16.51 -43.09
N SER A 539 -29.51 16.33 -42.11
CA SER A 539 -29.93 17.35 -41.15
C SER A 539 -29.04 17.26 -39.90
N LEU A 540 -28.58 18.39 -39.37
CA LEU A 540 -27.52 18.47 -38.35
C LEU A 540 -28.02 19.15 -37.08
N THR A 541 -27.89 18.48 -35.93
CA THR A 541 -28.30 19.02 -34.62
C THR A 541 -27.16 18.87 -33.59
N LEU A 542 -26.88 19.95 -32.87
CA LEU A 542 -26.00 19.92 -31.69
C LEU A 542 -26.82 19.45 -30.48
N GLN A 543 -26.39 18.39 -29.80
CA GLN A 543 -27.11 17.76 -28.70
C GLN A 543 -26.20 17.55 -27.48
N SER A 544 -26.83 17.54 -26.29
CA SER A 544 -26.21 17.21 -25.00
C SER A 544 -24.87 17.91 -24.75
N VAL A 545 -24.82 19.23 -24.97
CA VAL A 545 -23.63 20.01 -24.60
C VAL A 545 -23.58 20.13 -23.08
N THR A 546 -22.57 19.54 -22.45
CA THR A 546 -22.38 19.52 -20.99
C THR A 546 -21.06 20.15 -20.57
N GLY A 547 -21.02 20.69 -19.36
CA GLY A 547 -19.78 21.16 -18.72
C GLY A 547 -19.08 20.02 -17.98
N ASN A 548 -17.99 20.35 -17.29
CA ASN A 548 -17.20 19.34 -16.58
C ASN A 548 -18.02 18.56 -15.53
N ASP A 549 -18.89 19.26 -14.78
CA ASP A 549 -19.88 18.67 -13.85
C ASP A 549 -21.02 17.84 -14.49
N GLY A 550 -21.07 17.75 -15.82
CA GLY A 550 -22.16 17.09 -16.56
C GLY A 550 -23.43 17.93 -16.70
N SER A 551 -23.48 19.15 -16.17
CA SER A 551 -24.63 20.04 -16.30
C SER A 551 -24.74 20.65 -17.71
N ALA A 552 -25.96 20.89 -18.18
CA ALA A 552 -26.20 21.35 -19.54
C ALA A 552 -25.72 22.80 -19.77
N VAL A 553 -24.75 22.98 -20.67
CA VAL A 553 -24.22 24.30 -21.04
C VAL A 553 -25.15 24.97 -22.07
N ARG A 554 -25.48 26.24 -21.82
CA ARG A 554 -26.37 27.06 -22.65
C ARG A 554 -25.69 28.31 -23.22
N SER A 555 -24.38 28.46 -23.04
CA SER A 555 -23.57 29.54 -23.63
C SER A 555 -23.26 29.25 -25.10
N SER A 556 -22.67 30.23 -25.81
CA SER A 556 -22.24 30.09 -27.21
C SER A 556 -20.93 29.32 -27.40
N VAL A 557 -20.48 28.55 -26.40
CA VAL A 557 -19.17 27.86 -26.40
C VAL A 557 -18.96 26.91 -27.58
N ALA A 558 -20.04 26.32 -28.11
CA ALA A 558 -20.03 25.51 -29.32
C ALA A 558 -21.26 25.81 -30.19
N ALA A 559 -21.06 26.03 -31.49
CA ALA A 559 -22.14 26.33 -32.44
C ALA A 559 -21.90 25.78 -33.85
N LEU A 560 -22.88 25.08 -34.41
CA LEU A 560 -22.85 24.61 -35.79
C LEU A 560 -22.98 25.77 -36.79
N GLY A 561 -22.04 25.84 -37.76
CA GLY A 561 -22.11 26.81 -38.86
C GLY A 561 -23.12 26.45 -39.96
N ALA A 562 -23.63 25.22 -39.98
CA ALA A 562 -24.68 24.76 -40.89
C ALA A 562 -25.67 23.80 -40.18
N LYS A 563 -26.96 23.89 -40.53
CA LYS A 563 -28.02 22.99 -40.01
C LYS A 563 -28.35 21.81 -40.93
N SER A 564 -27.78 21.78 -42.13
CA SER A 564 -27.91 20.66 -43.06
C SER A 564 -26.76 20.69 -44.07
N VAL A 565 -26.34 19.52 -44.56
CA VAL A 565 -25.31 19.38 -45.59
C VAL A 565 -25.69 18.27 -46.57
N THR A 566 -25.39 18.43 -47.86
CA THR A 566 -25.49 17.34 -48.84
C THR A 566 -24.10 16.77 -49.09
N VAL A 567 -23.92 15.48 -48.83
CA VAL A 567 -22.67 14.76 -49.07
C VAL A 567 -22.79 13.97 -50.37
N PRO A 568 -22.06 14.34 -51.46
CA PRO A 568 -22.16 13.63 -52.74
C PRO A 568 -21.73 12.16 -52.64
N ALA A 569 -22.17 11.34 -53.60
CA ALA A 569 -21.72 9.95 -53.73
C ALA A 569 -20.19 9.88 -53.86
N GLY A 570 -19.54 8.97 -53.14
CA GLY A 570 -18.09 8.79 -53.14
C GLY A 570 -17.26 9.97 -52.62
N ALA A 571 -17.86 10.93 -51.91
CA ALA A 571 -17.22 12.18 -51.52
C ALA A 571 -17.26 12.46 -50.02
N SER A 572 -16.43 13.41 -49.57
CA SER A 572 -16.42 13.95 -48.21
C SER A 572 -16.75 15.43 -48.21
N VAL A 573 -17.52 15.89 -47.22
CA VAL A 573 -17.83 17.32 -47.01
C VAL A 573 -17.56 17.69 -45.56
N GLN A 574 -17.00 18.89 -45.36
CA GLN A 574 -16.67 19.44 -44.04
C GLN A 574 -17.79 20.35 -43.52
N VAL A 575 -18.13 20.22 -42.23
CA VAL A 575 -19.07 21.09 -41.52
C VAL A 575 -18.34 21.85 -40.41
N PRO A 576 -18.34 23.21 -40.42
CA PRO A 576 -17.68 23.98 -39.37
C PRO A 576 -18.46 23.93 -38.04
N LEU A 577 -17.81 23.44 -36.99
CA LEU A 577 -18.18 23.64 -35.59
C LEU A 577 -17.37 24.82 -35.04
N LYS A 578 -18.03 25.95 -34.79
CA LYS A 578 -17.42 27.14 -34.18
C LYS A 578 -17.29 26.94 -32.68
N LEU A 579 -16.14 27.28 -32.12
CA LEU A 579 -15.87 27.19 -30.69
C LEU A 579 -15.51 28.58 -30.15
N ASP A 580 -16.11 28.95 -29.02
CA ASP A 580 -15.89 30.23 -28.35
C ASP A 580 -15.55 30.01 -26.87
N PRO A 581 -14.27 29.75 -26.54
CA PRO A 581 -13.86 29.48 -25.16
C PRO A 581 -13.97 30.72 -24.26
N THR A 582 -14.23 31.93 -24.81
CA THR A 582 -14.58 33.11 -23.99
C THR A 582 -16.08 33.17 -23.62
N ALA A 583 -16.89 32.18 -24.03
CA ALA A 583 -18.33 32.17 -23.74
C ALA A 583 -18.58 31.71 -22.30
N LYS A 584 -18.96 32.66 -21.43
CA LYS A 584 -19.10 32.45 -19.97
C LYS A 584 -19.80 31.13 -19.62
N LEU A 585 -19.11 30.32 -18.83
CA LEU A 585 -19.60 29.11 -18.18
C LEU A 585 -19.98 29.40 -16.72
N GLN A 586 -20.64 28.45 -16.06
CA GLN A 586 -20.74 28.42 -14.59
C GLN A 586 -19.45 27.84 -13.99
N ASP A 587 -19.16 28.13 -12.72
CA ASP A 587 -17.87 27.79 -12.10
C ASP A 587 -17.61 26.27 -12.02
N SER A 588 -18.67 25.46 -11.96
CA SER A 588 -18.65 23.99 -12.03
C SER A 588 -18.56 23.42 -13.46
N GLN A 589 -18.78 24.24 -14.49
CA GLN A 589 -18.80 23.81 -15.89
C GLN A 589 -17.43 23.94 -16.56
N TYR A 590 -16.50 24.74 -16.02
CA TYR A 590 -15.11 24.82 -16.49
C TYR A 590 -14.37 23.50 -16.31
N GLY A 591 -13.39 23.26 -17.17
CA GLY A 591 -12.80 21.95 -17.44
C GLY A 591 -13.27 21.42 -18.77
N ASP A 592 -13.56 20.12 -18.84
CA ASP A 592 -13.95 19.44 -20.07
C ASP A 592 -15.42 19.71 -20.45
N VAL A 593 -15.63 20.55 -21.46
CA VAL A 593 -16.93 20.78 -22.10
C VAL A 593 -17.12 19.77 -23.23
N THR A 594 -18.22 19.03 -23.23
CA THR A 594 -18.44 17.92 -24.18
C THR A 594 -19.81 17.96 -24.83
N GLY A 595 -20.02 17.20 -25.90
CA GLY A 595 -21.35 17.01 -26.50
C GLY A 595 -21.30 16.14 -27.76
N ARG A 596 -22.41 16.11 -28.52
CA ARG A 596 -22.48 15.38 -29.80
C ARG A 596 -23.18 16.17 -30.90
N VAL A 597 -22.68 16.07 -32.13
CA VAL A 597 -23.38 16.48 -33.35
C VAL A 597 -24.06 15.24 -33.92
N LEU A 598 -25.39 15.25 -33.93
CA LEU A 598 -26.21 14.21 -34.52
C LEU A 598 -26.60 14.62 -35.95
N ALA A 599 -26.23 13.79 -36.92
CA ALA A 599 -26.60 13.95 -38.32
C ALA A 599 -27.61 12.86 -38.74
N THR A 600 -28.67 13.23 -39.46
CA THR A 600 -29.75 12.30 -39.86
C THR A 600 -30.25 12.54 -41.28
N ALA A 601 -30.69 11.49 -41.98
CA ALA A 601 -31.34 11.60 -43.29
C ALA A 601 -32.45 10.56 -43.51
N THR A 602 -33.23 10.73 -44.58
CA THR A 602 -34.25 9.75 -45.01
C THR A 602 -33.61 8.41 -45.37
N GLY A 603 -34.31 7.32 -45.06
CA GLY A 603 -33.78 5.95 -45.23
C GLY A 603 -33.09 5.39 -43.99
N GLY A 604 -33.13 6.09 -42.85
CA GLY A 604 -32.62 5.59 -41.57
C GLY A 604 -31.17 5.95 -41.26
N VAL A 605 -30.49 6.71 -42.13
CA VAL A 605 -29.12 7.18 -41.90
C VAL A 605 -29.08 8.05 -40.63
N LYS A 606 -28.25 7.63 -39.67
CA LYS A 606 -27.98 8.31 -38.40
C LYS A 606 -26.48 8.24 -38.15
N VAL A 607 -25.85 9.37 -37.90
CA VAL A 607 -24.41 9.49 -37.61
C VAL A 607 -24.23 10.30 -36.33
N SER A 608 -23.59 9.70 -35.34
CA SER A 608 -23.20 10.31 -34.07
C SER A 608 -21.74 10.78 -34.14
N THR A 609 -21.49 12.08 -34.02
CA THR A 609 -20.13 12.64 -33.94
C THR A 609 -19.94 13.31 -32.56
N PRO A 610 -19.28 12.65 -31.60
CA PRO A 610 -19.01 13.23 -30.29
C PRO A 610 -17.84 14.22 -30.35
N PHE A 611 -17.84 15.22 -29.45
CA PHE A 611 -16.78 16.24 -29.37
C PHE A 611 -16.49 16.65 -27.93
N SER A 612 -15.28 17.18 -27.70
CA SER A 612 -14.86 17.83 -26.46
C SER A 612 -14.06 19.10 -26.74
N LEU A 613 -13.97 19.99 -25.75
CA LEU A 613 -12.92 21.01 -25.62
C LEU A 613 -12.66 21.25 -24.12
N TYR A 614 -11.43 21.59 -23.76
CA TYR A 614 -11.12 22.00 -22.39
C TYR A 614 -11.12 23.53 -22.30
N VAL A 615 -11.86 24.08 -21.34
CA VAL A 615 -11.88 25.52 -21.02
C VAL A 615 -11.47 25.70 -19.56
N GLY A 616 -10.24 26.19 -19.35
CA GLY A 616 -9.71 26.45 -18.00
C GLY A 616 -10.50 27.53 -17.26
N ALA A 617 -10.72 27.33 -15.97
CA ALA A 617 -11.28 28.35 -15.09
C ALA A 617 -10.27 29.49 -14.83
N GLU A 618 -10.75 30.63 -14.32
CA GLU A 618 -9.88 31.74 -13.88
C GLU A 618 -8.83 31.27 -12.86
N THR A 619 -7.57 31.62 -13.09
CA THR A 619 -6.43 31.31 -12.21
C THR A 619 -5.60 32.56 -11.88
N VAL A 620 -4.90 32.47 -10.75
CA VAL A 620 -4.03 33.50 -10.15
C VAL A 620 -2.78 32.85 -9.54
N THR A 621 -1.69 33.60 -9.44
CA THR A 621 -0.40 33.05 -8.97
C THR A 621 -0.31 33.01 -7.44
N LEU A 622 -0.17 31.82 -6.85
CA LEU A 622 0.30 31.70 -5.47
C LEU A 622 1.79 31.35 -5.45
N ARG A 623 2.60 32.25 -4.89
CA ARG A 623 4.05 32.08 -4.70
C ARG A 623 4.33 31.84 -3.22
N VAL A 624 4.87 30.67 -2.85
CA VAL A 624 5.17 30.32 -1.46
C VAL A 624 6.69 30.23 -1.26
N LYS A 625 7.22 31.01 -0.31
CA LYS A 625 8.62 30.97 0.11
C LYS A 625 8.76 30.22 1.42
N LEU A 626 9.61 29.21 1.46
CA LEU A 626 9.96 28.48 2.67
C LEU A 626 11.38 28.86 3.07
N ILE A 627 11.54 29.47 4.25
CA ILE A 627 12.83 29.89 4.80
C ILE A 627 13.10 29.09 6.06
N ASP A 628 14.27 28.47 6.14
CA ASP A 628 14.68 27.60 7.23
C ASP A 628 15.11 28.41 8.48
N ARG A 629 15.50 27.72 9.56
CA ARG A 629 15.92 28.37 10.81
C ARG A 629 17.27 29.07 10.71
N ASN A 630 18.15 28.65 9.80
CA ASN A 630 19.42 29.29 9.50
C ASN A 630 19.23 30.56 8.64
N GLY A 631 18.12 30.64 7.90
CA GLY A 631 17.74 31.77 7.04
C GLY A 631 17.92 31.52 5.55
N GLU A 632 18.21 30.27 5.17
CA GLU A 632 18.36 29.80 3.79
C GLU A 632 17.00 29.35 3.23
N ALA A 633 16.93 29.06 1.94
CA ALA A 633 15.75 28.43 1.34
C ALA A 633 15.63 26.98 1.86
N ALA A 634 14.45 26.60 2.35
CA ALA A 634 14.28 25.33 3.07
C ALA A 634 14.60 24.11 2.19
N ALA A 635 15.46 23.21 2.67
CA ALA A 635 15.98 22.07 1.94
C ALA A 635 15.78 20.75 2.71
N GLY A 636 16.32 19.64 2.19
CA GLY A 636 16.11 18.30 2.75
C GLY A 636 14.62 17.94 2.75
N SER A 637 14.15 17.24 3.78
CA SER A 637 12.72 16.88 3.95
C SER A 637 11.83 18.06 4.38
N SER A 638 12.01 19.22 3.74
CA SER A 638 11.12 20.40 3.84
C SER A 638 10.09 20.40 2.71
N SER A 639 8.83 20.66 3.02
CA SER A 639 7.72 20.63 2.05
C SER A 639 6.64 21.67 2.33
N VAL A 640 5.76 21.86 1.34
CA VAL A 640 4.50 22.59 1.48
C VAL A 640 3.37 21.82 0.77
N ASP A 641 2.24 21.66 1.46
CA ASP A 641 0.94 21.30 0.90
C ASP A 641 0.18 22.59 0.55
N VAL A 642 -0.40 22.66 -0.65
CA VAL A 642 -1.35 23.70 -1.08
C VAL A 642 -2.64 23.01 -1.55
N ILE A 643 -3.69 23.10 -0.75
CA ILE A 643 -4.97 22.39 -0.97
C ILE A 643 -6.12 23.39 -1.02
N GLY A 644 -6.89 23.42 -2.12
CA GLY A 644 -8.11 24.23 -2.21
C GLY A 644 -9.22 23.61 -1.37
N THR A 645 -9.78 24.35 -0.41
CA THR A 645 -10.87 23.86 0.45
C THR A 645 -12.24 23.97 -0.23
N ASP A 646 -12.35 24.78 -1.28
CA ASP A 646 -13.56 24.90 -2.12
C ASP A 646 -13.83 23.67 -2.99
N THR A 647 -12.76 22.98 -3.41
CA THR A 647 -12.79 22.02 -4.52
C THR A 647 -11.97 20.75 -4.25
N ALA A 648 -11.35 20.66 -3.07
CA ALA A 648 -10.57 19.52 -2.56
C ALA A 648 -9.39 19.05 -3.42
N THR A 649 -8.99 19.84 -4.41
CA THR A 649 -7.81 19.59 -5.24
C THR A 649 -6.56 20.29 -4.69
N GLY A 650 -5.40 19.67 -4.81
CA GLY A 650 -4.13 20.27 -4.41
C GLY A 650 -2.96 19.30 -4.39
N GLU A 651 -1.77 19.85 -4.18
CA GLU A 651 -0.49 19.12 -4.27
C GLU A 651 0.42 19.37 -3.07
N ARG A 652 1.36 18.44 -2.84
CA ARG A 652 2.54 18.67 -2.01
C ARG A 652 3.72 18.89 -2.93
N ARG A 653 4.57 19.88 -2.62
CA ARG A 653 5.91 19.99 -3.20
C ARG A 653 6.97 19.92 -2.11
N PHE A 654 8.07 19.24 -2.41
CA PHE A 654 9.30 19.37 -1.65
C PHE A 654 10.04 20.62 -2.11
N ASN A 655 10.65 21.34 -1.17
CA ASN A 655 11.22 22.63 -1.52
C ASN A 655 12.64 22.55 -2.08
N ASP A 656 13.45 21.59 -1.62
CA ASP A 656 14.84 21.33 -2.07
C ASP A 656 15.72 22.58 -2.26
N GLY A 657 15.61 23.57 -1.38
CA GLY A 657 16.35 24.82 -1.47
C GLY A 657 15.86 25.80 -2.54
N SER A 658 14.68 25.58 -3.14
CA SER A 658 14.04 26.55 -4.02
C SER A 658 13.67 27.84 -3.28
N THR A 659 14.02 28.98 -3.86
CA THR A 659 13.66 30.32 -3.39
C THR A 659 12.15 30.58 -3.44
N ASP A 660 11.43 29.89 -4.33
CA ASP A 660 10.01 30.10 -4.62
C ASP A 660 9.34 28.80 -5.11
N GLN A 661 8.25 28.40 -4.46
CA GLN A 661 7.26 27.47 -5.03
C GLN A 661 6.17 28.28 -5.72
N VAL A 662 5.97 28.10 -7.02
CA VAL A 662 4.98 28.86 -7.81
C VAL A 662 3.85 27.93 -8.25
N TYR A 663 2.63 28.28 -7.87
CA TYR A 663 1.40 27.57 -8.20
C TYR A 663 0.47 28.49 -8.97
N GLU A 664 -0.19 27.97 -10.01
CA GLU A 664 -1.36 28.61 -10.61
C GLU A 664 -2.60 27.98 -9.97
N VAL A 665 -3.41 28.79 -9.30
CA VAL A 665 -4.53 28.34 -8.48
C VAL A 665 -5.79 29.14 -8.79
N ARG A 666 -6.99 28.58 -8.63
CA ARG A 666 -8.23 29.36 -8.78
C ARG A 666 -8.36 30.43 -7.70
N PRO A 667 -8.99 31.59 -7.96
CA PRO A 667 -9.47 32.48 -6.90
C PRO A 667 -10.36 31.72 -5.91
N GLY A 668 -9.91 31.55 -4.66
CA GLY A 668 -10.53 30.61 -3.73
C GLY A 668 -9.89 30.60 -2.33
N ALA A 669 -10.32 29.65 -1.51
CA ALA A 669 -9.78 29.40 -0.17
C ALA A 669 -8.83 28.20 -0.19
N TYR A 670 -7.65 28.36 0.39
CA TYR A 670 -6.60 27.35 0.42
C TYR A 670 -6.14 27.05 1.83
N PHE A 671 -6.07 25.77 2.18
CA PHE A 671 -5.22 25.31 3.28
C PHE A 671 -3.78 25.28 2.77
N VAL A 672 -2.88 25.99 3.46
CA VAL A 672 -1.44 25.93 3.19
C VAL A 672 -0.72 25.45 4.43
N SER A 673 0.01 24.34 4.31
CA SER A 673 0.64 23.62 5.41
C SER A 673 2.09 23.33 5.05
N SER A 674 3.03 23.42 6.00
CA SER A 674 4.44 23.19 5.71
C SER A 674 5.17 22.56 6.89
N PHE A 675 5.95 21.52 6.58
CA PHE A 675 7.03 21.08 7.45
C PHE A 675 8.35 21.68 6.93
N ILE A 676 9.06 22.39 7.80
CA ILE A 676 10.38 22.97 7.51
C ILE A 676 11.42 22.27 8.39
N VAL A 677 12.44 21.72 7.77
CA VAL A 677 13.60 21.09 8.42
C VAL A 677 14.79 22.00 8.24
N SER A 678 15.64 22.13 9.26
CA SER A 678 16.84 22.97 9.22
C SER A 678 18.04 22.17 9.67
N ALA A 679 19.07 22.10 8.83
CA ALA A 679 20.30 21.39 9.12
C ALA A 679 21.00 21.96 10.36
N ASP A 680 21.78 21.14 11.06
CA ASP A 680 22.66 21.62 12.11
C ASP A 680 23.97 22.14 11.51
N PRO A 681 24.26 23.46 11.55
CA PRO A 681 25.52 24.01 11.05
C PRO A 681 26.75 23.57 11.88
N GLU A 682 26.55 22.87 12.99
CA GLU A 682 27.62 22.19 13.73
C GLU A 682 27.99 20.83 13.11
N ASP A 683 27.08 20.16 12.38
CA ASP A 683 27.34 18.85 11.76
C ASP A 683 28.02 19.03 10.38
N ALA A 684 29.33 18.79 10.34
CA ALA A 684 30.12 18.87 9.11
C ALA A 684 29.69 17.87 8.01
N THR A 685 28.86 16.87 8.33
CA THR A 685 28.31 15.95 7.31
C THR A 685 27.04 16.46 6.63
N GLY A 686 26.38 17.48 7.19
CA GLY A 686 25.12 18.04 6.67
C GLY A 686 23.95 17.06 6.68
N THR A 687 23.99 16.03 7.52
CA THR A 687 22.95 14.97 7.59
C THR A 687 21.98 15.17 8.75
N LEU A 688 22.39 15.86 9.81
CA LEU A 688 21.57 16.08 11.00
C LEU A 688 20.72 17.34 10.90
N ALA A 689 19.48 17.25 11.36
CA ALA A 689 18.60 18.39 11.55
C ALA A 689 18.70 18.94 12.99
N LYS A 690 18.92 20.25 13.12
CA LYS A 690 18.92 20.97 14.41
C LYS A 690 17.50 21.22 14.91
N SER A 691 16.62 21.60 13.97
CA SER A 691 15.23 21.96 14.25
C SER A 691 14.27 21.44 13.19
N VAL A 692 13.07 21.08 13.66
CA VAL A 692 11.92 20.77 12.81
C VAL A 692 10.79 21.74 13.14
N GLY A 693 10.09 22.24 12.13
CA GLY A 693 9.08 23.28 12.27
C GLY A 693 7.80 22.97 11.51
N TYR A 694 6.66 23.34 12.09
CA TYR A 694 5.36 23.31 11.43
C TYR A 694 4.81 24.73 11.21
N LEU A 695 4.67 25.15 9.95
CA LEU A 695 4.23 26.50 9.58
C LEU A 695 3.00 26.42 8.69
N ALA A 696 1.89 27.02 9.11
CA ALA A 696 0.60 26.82 8.43
C ALA A 696 -0.28 28.08 8.40
N ARG A 697 -1.12 28.13 7.37
CA ARG A 697 -2.26 29.03 7.21
C ARG A 697 -3.51 28.14 7.08
N PRO A 698 -4.24 27.88 8.18
CA PRO A 698 -5.40 26.97 8.19
C PRO A 698 -6.49 27.31 7.17
N GLN A 699 -6.57 28.59 6.78
CA GLN A 699 -7.24 29.05 5.57
C GLN A 699 -6.57 30.35 5.08
N LEU A 700 -6.23 30.39 3.79
CA LEU A 700 -5.67 31.54 3.06
C LEU A 700 -6.57 31.81 1.85
N ASN A 701 -7.19 32.98 1.80
CA ASN A 701 -7.98 33.39 0.64
C ASN A 701 -7.05 34.01 -0.40
N VAL A 702 -6.90 33.36 -1.55
CA VAL A 702 -6.10 33.81 -2.69
C VAL A 702 -7.06 34.27 -3.77
N THR A 703 -7.09 35.57 -4.10
CA THR A 703 -8.03 36.15 -5.09
C THR A 703 -7.33 36.99 -6.16
N LYS A 704 -6.00 36.90 -6.22
CA LYS A 704 -5.06 37.60 -7.11
C LYS A 704 -3.66 37.05 -6.85
N ASP A 705 -2.70 37.43 -7.68
CA ASP A 705 -1.28 37.15 -7.45
C ASP A 705 -0.85 37.50 -6.02
N THR A 706 -0.36 36.49 -5.31
CA THR A 706 -0.11 36.51 -3.86
C THR A 706 1.22 35.84 -3.56
N THR A 707 2.06 36.49 -2.74
CA THR A 707 3.28 35.87 -2.19
C THR A 707 3.11 35.60 -0.69
N LEU A 708 3.16 34.32 -0.30
CA LEU A 708 3.22 33.85 1.08
C LEU A 708 4.68 33.58 1.47
N VAL A 709 5.06 33.90 2.71
CA VAL A 709 6.37 33.58 3.26
C VAL A 709 6.20 32.82 4.58
N LEU A 710 6.71 31.61 4.63
CA LEU A 710 6.79 30.74 5.81
C LEU A 710 8.25 30.75 6.29
N ASP A 711 8.51 31.46 7.40
CA ASP A 711 9.86 31.84 7.83
C ASP A 711 10.18 31.26 9.21
N ALA A 712 10.91 30.14 9.24
CA ALA A 712 11.20 29.41 10.47
C ALA A 712 12.11 30.17 11.46
N ARG A 713 12.75 31.28 11.06
CA ARG A 713 13.41 32.21 11.99
C ARG A 713 12.41 32.97 12.87
N LYS A 714 11.18 33.14 12.38
CA LYS A 714 10.07 33.80 13.10
C LYS A 714 9.19 32.80 13.85
N ALA A 715 9.21 31.53 13.46
CA ALA A 715 8.51 30.46 14.16
C ALA A 715 8.99 30.28 15.61
N HIS A 716 8.06 29.80 16.43
CA HIS A 716 8.11 29.83 17.89
C HIS A 716 8.45 28.47 18.47
N ARG A 717 9.20 28.45 19.57
CA ARG A 717 9.63 27.19 20.22
C ARG A 717 8.50 26.56 21.02
N ILE A 718 8.24 25.28 20.78
CA ILE A 718 7.38 24.44 21.62
C ILE A 718 8.22 23.37 22.32
N LYS A 719 7.94 23.14 23.61
CA LYS A 719 8.63 22.14 24.43
C LYS A 719 7.79 21.69 25.62
N VAL A 720 8.09 20.50 26.14
CA VAL A 720 7.52 19.98 27.39
C VAL A 720 8.42 20.31 28.58
N LYS A 721 7.81 20.48 29.76
CA LYS A 721 8.49 20.39 31.05
C LYS A 721 7.61 19.64 32.07
N THR A 722 8.09 18.51 32.55
CA THR A 722 7.57 17.87 33.77
C THR A 722 7.94 18.69 35.01
N GLU A 723 7.03 18.80 35.98
CA GLU A 723 7.29 19.52 37.23
C GLU A 723 7.52 18.59 38.44
N ASP A 724 7.10 17.32 38.41
CA ASP A 724 7.27 16.38 39.53
C ASP A 724 8.60 15.60 39.51
N ARG A 725 9.30 15.53 38.37
CA ARG A 725 10.63 14.90 38.22
C ARG A 725 11.39 15.41 36.99
N THR A 726 12.72 15.29 36.99
CA THR A 726 13.59 15.57 35.83
C THR A 726 13.36 14.54 34.73
N THR A 727 13.27 14.98 33.47
CA THR A 727 13.12 14.09 32.31
C THR A 727 13.95 14.52 31.10
N GLU A 728 14.28 13.55 30.26
CA GLU A 728 14.83 13.68 28.92
C GLU A 728 13.74 13.37 27.88
N THR A 729 13.53 14.27 26.92
CA THR A 729 12.66 14.03 25.76
C THR A 729 13.44 13.26 24.70
N ARG A 730 13.09 11.98 24.46
CA ARG A 730 13.80 11.16 23.46
C ARG A 730 13.22 11.26 22.04
N SER A 731 11.98 11.74 21.92
CA SER A 731 11.34 11.96 20.62
C SER A 731 10.11 12.86 20.77
N GLY A 732 9.84 13.64 19.73
CA GLY A 732 8.61 14.42 19.57
C GLY A 732 8.07 14.31 18.15
N THR A 733 6.74 14.25 17.99
CA THR A 733 6.05 14.19 16.70
C THR A 733 5.17 15.43 16.55
N LEU A 734 5.30 16.14 15.44
CA LEU A 734 4.38 17.20 15.04
C LEU A 734 3.38 16.64 14.04
N ALA A 735 2.09 16.93 14.17
CA ALA A 735 1.08 16.51 13.20
C ALA A 735 0.00 17.57 12.99
N PHE A 736 -0.82 17.40 11.96
CA PHE A 736 -1.98 18.24 11.70
C PHE A 736 -3.14 17.45 11.10
N GLY A 737 -4.35 17.96 11.32
CA GLY A 737 -5.58 17.58 10.64
C GLY A 737 -6.30 18.80 10.10
N ARG A 738 -6.85 18.68 8.89
CA ARG A 738 -7.75 19.65 8.27
C ARG A 738 -8.93 18.89 7.66
N SER A 739 -10.15 19.18 8.10
CA SER A 739 -11.37 18.53 7.59
C SER A 739 -12.42 19.55 7.17
N TRP A 740 -13.18 19.25 6.12
CA TRP A 740 -14.24 20.13 5.61
C TRP A 740 -15.32 19.34 4.86
N ASP A 741 -16.48 19.98 4.68
CA ASP A 741 -17.70 19.45 4.05
C ASP A 741 -18.18 18.07 4.56
N GLY A 742 -17.75 17.67 5.76
CA GLY A 742 -18.11 16.41 6.41
C GLY A 742 -17.50 15.15 5.80
N VAL A 743 -16.75 15.25 4.69
CA VAL A 743 -16.20 14.10 3.94
C VAL A 743 -14.73 14.21 3.60
N TRP A 744 -14.15 15.41 3.61
CA TRP A 744 -12.73 15.61 3.30
C TRP A 744 -11.89 15.63 4.57
N LEU A 745 -10.79 14.89 4.55
CA LEU A 745 -9.73 14.94 5.55
C LEU A 745 -8.37 14.98 4.82
N HIS A 746 -7.58 16.00 5.11
CA HIS A 746 -6.17 16.07 4.74
C HIS A 746 -5.33 16.24 6.01
N SER A 747 -4.32 15.38 6.17
CA SER A 747 -3.58 15.25 7.43
C SER A 747 -2.14 14.78 7.16
N GLY A 748 -1.25 14.98 8.13
CA GLY A 748 0.14 14.56 8.01
C GLY A 748 0.93 14.77 9.29
N SER A 749 2.09 14.11 9.40
CA SER A 749 2.97 14.21 10.56
C SER A 749 4.46 14.17 10.18
N LEU A 750 5.29 14.66 11.09
CA LEU A 750 6.75 14.60 11.06
C LEU A 750 7.25 14.23 12.46
N ALA A 751 7.96 13.10 12.56
CA ALA A 751 8.57 12.64 13.81
C ALA A 751 10.05 13.05 13.88
N GLY A 752 10.45 13.67 14.99
CA GLY A 752 11.83 13.99 15.33
C GLY A 752 12.38 13.03 16.39
N SER A 753 13.63 12.61 16.20
CA SER A 753 14.36 11.72 17.12
C SER A 753 15.17 12.51 18.17
N SER A 754 15.87 11.81 19.05
CA SER A 754 16.59 12.37 20.22
C SER A 754 17.70 13.40 19.89
N VAL A 755 18.05 13.61 18.61
CA VAL A 755 19.03 14.63 18.20
C VAL A 755 18.39 15.97 17.82
N ILE A 756 17.07 16.04 17.64
CA ILE A 756 16.36 17.28 17.32
C ILE A 756 16.32 18.18 18.56
N LYS A 757 17.09 19.28 18.52
CA LYS A 757 17.24 20.22 19.64
C LYS A 757 16.03 21.17 19.77
N ASP A 758 15.40 21.53 18.65
CA ASP A 758 14.36 22.56 18.57
C ASP A 758 13.12 22.09 17.78
N TYR A 759 11.94 22.25 18.38
CA TYR A 759 10.65 22.06 17.71
C TYR A 759 9.95 23.42 17.58
N LEU A 760 9.57 23.78 16.35
CA LEU A 760 9.12 25.13 15.98
C LEU A 760 7.68 25.12 15.43
N VAL A 761 6.97 26.23 15.60
CA VAL A 761 5.60 26.38 15.06
C VAL A 761 5.25 27.83 14.69
N ASP A 762 4.53 28.02 13.59
CA ASP A 762 3.88 29.30 13.22
C ASP A 762 2.52 29.03 12.56
N ILE A 763 1.44 29.10 13.35
CA ILE A 763 0.07 28.91 12.86
C ILE A 763 -0.65 30.25 12.92
N GLN A 764 -0.92 30.83 11.74
CA GLN A 764 -1.54 32.15 11.61
C GLN A 764 -2.89 32.05 10.88
N GLY A 765 -3.90 32.71 11.43
CA GLY A 765 -5.29 32.55 10.99
C GLY A 765 -5.97 31.34 11.64
N LYS A 766 -7.16 31.00 11.14
CA LYS A 766 -7.98 29.87 11.55
C LYS A 766 -8.82 29.37 10.37
N ALA A 767 -9.27 28.13 10.41
CA ALA A 767 -10.31 27.66 9.50
C ALA A 767 -11.62 28.45 9.72
N ARG A 768 -12.43 28.55 8.66
CA ARG A 768 -13.80 29.11 8.71
C ARG A 768 -14.83 28.13 8.15
N ASP A 769 -14.34 27.08 7.50
CA ASP A 769 -14.96 26.07 6.66
C ASP A 769 -14.47 24.70 7.14
N GLY A 770 -15.19 24.10 8.08
CA GLY A 770 -14.75 22.90 8.80
C GLY A 770 -13.60 23.15 9.78
N ASP A 771 -12.97 22.07 10.22
CA ASP A 771 -12.06 22.05 11.37
C ASP A 771 -10.58 22.03 10.98
N PHE A 772 -9.74 22.45 11.92
CA PHE A 772 -8.28 22.38 11.86
C PHE A 772 -7.73 22.09 13.26
N GLU A 773 -6.80 21.16 13.36
CA GLU A 773 -6.08 20.80 14.58
C GLU A 773 -4.59 20.63 14.27
N PHE A 774 -3.73 21.19 15.10
CA PHE A 774 -2.30 20.89 15.13
C PHE A 774 -1.96 20.14 16.42
N ASP A 775 -1.20 19.06 16.31
CA ASP A 775 -0.84 18.22 17.42
C ASP A 775 0.67 18.24 17.66
N SER A 776 1.07 18.31 18.94
CA SER A 776 2.44 17.93 19.33
C SER A 776 2.42 16.77 20.34
N PHE A 777 3.05 15.66 19.95
CA PHE A 777 3.21 14.47 20.78
C PHE A 777 4.64 14.33 21.28
N TRP A 778 4.83 13.82 22.49
CA TRP A 778 6.13 13.77 23.15
C TRP A 778 6.29 12.49 23.97
N ARG A 779 7.45 11.83 23.86
CA ARG A 779 7.88 10.76 24.78
C ARG A 779 9.06 11.23 25.63
N ALA A 780 8.86 11.28 26.94
CA ALA A 780 9.88 11.73 27.89
C ALA A 780 10.11 10.73 29.03
N TYR A 781 11.37 10.56 29.41
CA TYR A 781 11.87 9.48 30.27
C TYR A 781 12.80 10.02 31.36
N ALA A 782 13.21 9.19 32.32
CA ALA A 782 14.41 9.46 33.12
C ALA A 782 15.65 9.66 32.20
N PRO A 783 16.53 10.64 32.48
CA PRO A 783 17.73 10.86 31.68
C PRO A 783 18.61 9.61 31.59
N GLN A 784 18.95 9.21 30.36
CA GLN A 784 19.70 7.99 30.07
C GLN A 784 21.13 8.10 30.62
N ILE A 785 21.74 9.28 30.49
CA ILE A 785 22.97 9.68 31.19
C ILE A 785 22.67 10.95 31.99
N GLU A 786 22.68 10.87 33.32
CA GLU A 786 22.61 12.07 34.19
C GLU A 786 23.97 12.75 34.33
N LYS A 787 25.06 11.97 34.23
CA LYS A 787 26.44 12.45 34.27
C LYS A 787 27.38 11.44 33.60
N LEU A 788 28.31 11.92 32.79
CA LEU A 788 29.58 11.25 32.50
C LEU A 788 30.70 12.29 32.69
N ALA A 789 31.76 11.97 33.43
CA ALA A 789 32.86 12.91 33.67
C ALA A 789 34.17 12.20 34.01
N VAL A 790 35.29 12.83 33.65
CA VAL A 790 36.62 12.49 34.17
C VAL A 790 36.62 12.69 35.69
N VAL A 791 37.16 11.73 36.45
CA VAL A 791 37.24 11.82 37.90
C VAL A 791 38.14 12.99 38.31
N GLY A 792 37.53 14.06 38.84
CA GLY A 792 38.22 15.32 39.17
C GLY A 792 38.50 16.23 37.98
N GLY A 793 37.98 15.94 36.79
CA GLY A 793 38.18 16.71 35.56
C GLY A 793 36.89 17.12 34.87
N ALA A 794 36.92 17.21 33.54
CA ALA A 794 35.81 17.69 32.71
C ALA A 794 34.60 16.73 32.70
N THR A 795 33.41 17.32 32.56
CA THR A 795 32.15 16.62 32.21
C THR A 795 32.11 16.38 30.70
N LEU A 796 31.59 15.23 30.29
CA LEU A 796 31.41 14.82 28.89
C LEU A 796 29.91 14.79 28.55
N HIS A 797 29.58 14.97 27.26
CA HIS A 797 28.21 15.06 26.77
C HIS A 797 27.88 13.93 25.77
N PRO A 798 27.93 12.65 26.21
CA PRO A 798 27.79 11.51 25.32
C PRO A 798 26.38 11.41 24.73
N THR A 799 26.29 11.12 23.44
CA THR A 799 25.07 10.62 22.79
C THR A 799 25.06 9.10 22.83
N THR A 800 23.94 8.50 23.25
CA THR A 800 23.79 7.04 23.30
C THR A 800 23.53 6.47 21.91
N ALA A 801 24.02 5.25 21.65
CA ALA A 801 23.87 4.59 20.35
C ALA A 801 22.40 4.25 20.01
N SER A 802 22.15 3.82 18.76
CA SER A 802 20.84 3.40 18.27
C SER A 802 20.23 2.20 19.03
N THR A 803 18.91 2.01 18.85
CA THR A 803 18.09 0.99 19.52
C THR A 803 18.61 -0.41 19.23
N GLY A 804 19.32 -0.99 20.21
CA GLY A 804 20.08 -2.24 20.05
C GLY A 804 21.33 -2.32 20.93
N SER A 805 21.80 -1.20 21.48
CA SER A 805 22.86 -1.15 22.49
C SER A 805 22.33 -1.37 23.91
N VAL A 806 23.06 -2.16 24.71
CA VAL A 806 23.02 -2.04 26.19
C VAL A 806 23.43 -0.60 26.58
N ASN A 807 23.04 -0.11 27.76
CA ASN A 807 23.36 1.23 28.24
C ASN A 807 24.10 1.21 29.58
N LEU A 808 24.81 2.29 29.91
CA LEU A 808 25.34 2.49 31.26
C LEU A 808 24.17 2.59 32.24
N ASP A 809 24.34 2.04 33.43
CA ASP A 809 23.31 2.05 34.48
C ASP A 809 23.90 2.39 35.86
N GLY A 810 23.03 2.88 36.75
CA GLY A 810 23.36 3.21 38.13
C GLY A 810 24.46 4.28 38.25
N THR A 811 25.33 4.12 39.24
CA THR A 811 26.51 4.96 39.46
C THR A 811 27.76 4.09 39.46
N GLY A 812 28.77 4.46 38.68
CA GLY A 812 30.00 3.67 38.56
C GLY A 812 31.21 4.48 38.10
N GLN A 813 32.35 3.81 38.04
CA GLN A 813 33.60 4.36 37.51
C GLN A 813 34.48 3.25 36.94
N ALA A 814 35.25 3.56 35.90
CA ALA A 814 36.21 2.65 35.29
C ALA A 814 37.40 3.45 34.70
N ALA A 815 38.52 2.75 34.45
CA ALA A 815 39.63 3.34 33.70
C ALA A 815 39.24 3.52 32.22
N LEU A 816 39.74 4.58 31.59
CA LEU A 816 39.67 4.77 30.15
C LEU A 816 41.01 4.31 29.53
N VAL A 817 40.96 3.70 28.36
CA VAL A 817 42.13 3.41 27.51
C VAL A 817 41.84 3.80 26.07
N ASP A 818 42.85 4.29 25.37
CA ASP A 818 42.81 4.44 23.91
C ASP A 818 42.96 3.06 23.26
N ALA A 819 42.05 2.70 22.37
CA ALA A 819 42.02 1.43 21.65
C ALA A 819 42.01 1.62 20.13
N GLY A 820 42.48 2.77 19.63
CA GLY A 820 42.66 3.03 18.20
C GLY A 820 41.35 2.92 17.41
N THR A 821 41.31 2.08 16.37
CA THR A 821 40.10 1.84 15.57
C THR A 821 39.16 0.77 16.14
N GLY A 822 39.50 0.19 17.29
CA GLY A 822 38.70 -0.82 17.98
C GLY A 822 38.76 -2.21 17.37
N THR A 823 39.83 -2.55 16.64
CA THR A 823 40.04 -3.93 16.16
C THR A 823 40.43 -4.88 17.30
N PRO A 824 40.21 -6.21 17.16
CA PRO A 824 40.56 -7.19 18.20
C PRO A 824 42.02 -7.14 18.69
N ASP A 825 42.97 -6.83 17.81
CA ASP A 825 44.39 -6.71 18.19
C ASP A 825 44.69 -5.39 18.92
N GLU A 826 44.08 -4.27 18.51
CA GLU A 826 44.20 -2.99 19.23
C GLU A 826 43.57 -3.07 20.63
N LEU A 827 42.35 -3.61 20.74
CA LEU A 827 41.64 -3.83 22.00
C LEU A 827 42.46 -4.70 22.97
N LYS A 828 43.14 -5.72 22.44
CA LYS A 828 44.03 -6.59 23.20
C LYS A 828 45.33 -5.90 23.60
N ALA A 829 45.92 -5.07 22.73
CA ALA A 829 47.11 -4.28 23.04
C ALA A 829 46.85 -3.18 24.09
N ALA A 830 45.64 -2.59 24.08
CA ALA A 830 45.19 -1.60 25.06
C ALA A 830 44.77 -2.19 26.42
N ASP A 831 44.72 -3.53 26.55
CA ASP A 831 44.25 -4.24 27.75
C ASP A 831 42.87 -3.74 28.22
N VAL A 832 41.85 -3.76 27.35
CA VAL A 832 40.52 -3.16 27.64
C VAL A 832 39.73 -3.88 28.73
N SER A 833 40.20 -5.03 29.24
CA SER A 833 39.44 -5.87 30.17
C SER A 833 39.13 -5.13 31.50
N GLY A 834 37.85 -4.95 31.80
CA GLY A 834 37.38 -4.16 32.96
C GLY A 834 37.47 -2.64 32.78
N LYS A 835 37.76 -2.15 31.57
CA LYS A 835 37.99 -0.73 31.24
C LYS A 835 37.02 -0.24 30.16
N ILE A 836 37.01 1.07 29.94
CA ILE A 836 36.28 1.71 28.84
C ILE A 836 37.24 1.89 27.67
N ALA A 837 36.86 1.41 26.49
CA ALA A 837 37.61 1.62 25.26
C ALA A 837 37.18 2.95 24.61
N LEU A 838 38.12 3.87 24.40
CA LEU A 838 37.99 4.99 23.48
C LEU A 838 38.37 4.51 22.07
N VAL A 839 37.51 4.72 21.07
CA VAL A 839 37.76 4.31 19.68
C VAL A 839 37.46 5.41 18.67
N GLY A 840 38.32 5.54 17.66
CA GLY A 840 38.11 6.38 16.48
C GLY A 840 37.37 5.61 15.39
N ILE A 841 36.25 6.18 14.91
CA ILE A 841 35.40 5.58 13.87
C ILE A 841 35.30 6.55 12.69
N ALA A 842 35.46 6.04 11.47
CA ALA A 842 35.37 6.87 10.26
C ALA A 842 33.95 7.42 10.04
N ASP A 843 33.86 8.65 9.53
CA ASP A 843 32.57 9.32 9.28
C ASP A 843 31.66 8.46 8.39
N GLY A 844 30.38 8.36 8.77
CA GLY A 844 29.40 7.51 8.09
C GLY A 844 29.47 6.00 8.41
N SER A 845 30.38 5.54 9.29
CA SER A 845 30.49 4.13 9.66
C SER A 845 29.67 3.75 10.90
N ALA A 846 29.05 2.57 10.89
CA ALA A 846 28.41 1.97 12.06
C ALA A 846 29.45 1.34 13.00
N MET A 847 29.18 1.33 14.31
CA MET A 847 30.11 0.83 15.36
C MET A 847 29.83 -0.61 15.83
N ALA A 848 28.92 -1.31 15.15
CA ALA A 848 28.38 -2.61 15.57
C ALA A 848 29.46 -3.69 15.76
N THR A 849 30.54 -3.65 14.99
CA THR A 849 31.65 -4.61 15.09
C THR A 849 32.56 -4.28 16.26
N GLN A 850 33.03 -3.04 16.37
CA GLN A 850 33.85 -2.57 17.49
C GLN A 850 33.17 -2.81 18.85
N ALA A 851 31.84 -2.60 18.94
CA ALA A 851 31.09 -2.85 20.16
C ALA A 851 31.03 -4.35 20.55
N ARG A 852 31.00 -5.26 19.56
CA ARG A 852 31.08 -6.73 19.81
C ARG A 852 32.49 -7.15 20.18
N ASP A 853 33.50 -6.65 19.47
CA ASP A 853 34.90 -7.02 19.66
C ASP A 853 35.42 -6.50 21.01
N ALA A 854 35.06 -5.27 21.41
CA ALA A 854 35.36 -4.73 22.73
C ALA A 854 34.68 -5.53 23.86
N ALA A 855 33.46 -6.02 23.64
CA ALA A 855 32.77 -6.89 24.60
C ALA A 855 33.46 -8.27 24.72
N ALA A 856 33.89 -8.85 23.59
CA ALA A 856 34.64 -10.10 23.58
C ALA A 856 36.02 -9.97 24.26
N ALA A 857 36.62 -8.78 24.21
CA ALA A 857 37.83 -8.42 24.95
C ALA A 857 37.59 -8.01 26.42
N GLY A 858 36.33 -8.01 26.89
CA GLY A 858 35.98 -7.77 28.29
C GLY A 858 35.90 -6.31 28.72
N ALA A 859 35.73 -5.36 27.79
CA ALA A 859 35.46 -3.96 28.11
C ALA A 859 34.13 -3.81 28.89
N VAL A 860 33.99 -2.71 29.66
CA VAL A 860 32.74 -2.37 30.38
C VAL A 860 31.89 -1.30 29.68
N ALA A 861 32.49 -0.54 28.76
CA ALA A 861 31.81 0.34 27.81
C ALA A 861 32.72 0.63 26.61
N ILE A 862 32.14 1.15 25.54
CA ILE A 862 32.84 1.69 24.39
C ILE A 862 32.39 3.13 24.12
N ILE A 863 33.34 4.03 23.99
CA ILE A 863 33.14 5.45 23.66
C ILE A 863 33.76 5.68 22.28
N ALA A 864 32.91 5.90 21.29
CA ALA A 864 33.32 6.24 19.94
C ALA A 864 33.45 7.76 19.76
N HIS A 865 34.37 8.15 18.88
CA HIS A 865 34.42 9.49 18.31
C HIS A 865 34.66 9.40 16.80
N ARG A 866 34.36 10.48 16.07
CA ARG A 866 34.54 10.59 14.62
C ARG A 866 35.46 11.78 14.26
N PRO A 867 36.10 11.81 13.07
CA PRO A 867 36.88 12.97 12.64
C PRO A 867 36.05 14.24 12.43
N SER A 868 34.83 14.12 11.92
CA SER A 868 33.94 15.27 11.71
C SER A 868 33.43 15.87 13.01
N ALA A 869 33.56 17.19 13.12
CA ALA A 869 33.04 17.97 14.25
C ALA A 869 31.51 17.89 14.40
N GLY A 870 31.03 18.41 15.53
CA GLY A 870 29.60 18.51 15.85
C GLY A 870 29.00 17.25 16.47
N PRO A 871 27.69 17.30 16.81
CA PRO A 871 26.97 16.18 17.38
C PRO A 871 26.87 15.03 16.38
N TRP A 872 26.77 13.80 16.89
CA TRP A 872 26.41 12.62 16.09
C TRP A 872 25.77 11.56 16.97
N LYS A 873 24.92 10.71 16.38
CA LYS A 873 24.36 9.54 17.05
C LYS A 873 25.01 8.28 16.49
N PRO A 874 25.83 7.55 17.27
CA PRO A 874 26.41 6.29 16.81
C PRO A 874 25.32 5.25 16.56
N SER A 875 25.62 4.28 15.69
CA SER A 875 24.69 3.19 15.43
C SER A 875 25.34 1.81 15.54
N VAL A 876 24.64 0.90 16.21
CA VAL A 876 25.03 -0.50 16.43
C VAL A 876 24.14 -1.49 15.64
N GLY A 877 23.10 -1.00 14.98
CA GLY A 877 22.13 -1.83 14.26
C GLY A 877 21.26 -2.73 15.15
N TYR A 878 20.41 -3.54 14.51
CA TYR A 878 19.50 -4.46 15.21
C TYR A 878 20.18 -5.80 15.47
N GLY A 879 20.53 -6.04 16.74
CA GLY A 879 21.16 -7.30 17.16
C GLY A 879 22.09 -7.12 18.36
N THR A 880 21.53 -6.70 19.50
CA THR A 880 22.15 -6.70 20.83
C THR A 880 23.67 -6.47 20.83
N ALA A 881 24.10 -5.21 20.64
CA ALA A 881 25.47 -4.85 21.01
C ALA A 881 25.58 -4.97 22.54
N PRO A 882 26.33 -5.96 23.07
CA PRO A 882 26.18 -6.42 24.46
C PRO A 882 26.90 -5.52 25.47
N LEU A 883 27.20 -4.28 25.07
CA LEU A 883 28.13 -3.35 25.71
C LEU A 883 27.56 -1.93 25.63
N PRO A 884 27.62 -1.15 26.73
CA PRO A 884 27.30 0.28 26.72
C PRO A 884 28.07 1.04 25.62
N SER A 885 27.36 1.48 24.59
CA SER A 885 27.94 2.13 23.41
C SER A 885 27.53 3.60 23.34
N LEU A 886 28.52 4.49 23.42
CA LEU A 886 28.36 5.95 23.48
C LEU A 886 29.16 6.64 22.38
N GLY A 887 28.72 7.82 21.96
CA GLY A 887 29.44 8.72 21.05
C GLY A 887 29.74 10.05 21.72
N ILE A 888 30.96 10.55 21.58
CA ILE A 888 31.36 11.90 22.00
C ILE A 888 31.78 12.76 20.80
N GLN A 889 31.90 14.06 21.02
CA GLN A 889 32.38 15.00 20.00
C GLN A 889 33.91 14.94 19.85
N ALA A 890 34.42 15.43 18.71
CA ALA A 890 35.84 15.35 18.36
C ALA A 890 36.76 16.16 19.30
N ASP A 891 36.26 17.25 19.88
CA ASP A 891 36.95 18.07 20.88
C ASP A 891 36.99 17.39 22.25
N GLU A 892 35.89 16.79 22.69
CA GLU A 892 35.85 15.94 23.90
C GLU A 892 36.81 14.75 23.77
N ALA A 893 36.86 14.12 22.59
CA ALA A 893 37.80 13.04 22.31
C ALA A 893 39.26 13.51 22.36
N ALA A 894 39.59 14.63 21.72
CA ALA A 894 40.93 15.22 21.78
C ALA A 894 41.34 15.58 23.22
N ALA A 895 40.41 16.06 24.05
CA ALA A 895 40.64 16.32 25.47
C ALA A 895 40.92 15.02 26.26
N LEU A 896 40.20 13.92 25.98
CA LEU A 896 40.44 12.62 26.59
C LEU A 896 41.78 12.02 26.14
N THR A 897 42.14 12.07 24.86
CA THR A 897 43.45 11.62 24.35
C THR A 897 44.59 12.42 24.99
N THR A 898 44.43 13.74 25.14
CA THR A 898 45.40 14.61 25.83
C THR A 898 45.54 14.23 27.31
N ALA A 899 44.43 13.93 28.00
CA ALA A 899 44.44 13.50 29.39
C ALA A 899 45.10 12.11 29.56
N LEU A 900 44.84 11.17 28.64
CA LEU A 900 45.47 9.84 28.61
C LEU A 900 46.99 9.92 28.38
N ALA A 901 47.46 10.84 27.54
CA ALA A 901 48.88 11.11 27.33
C ALA A 901 49.56 11.74 28.57
N ALA A 902 48.81 12.44 29.43
CA ALA A 902 49.30 12.99 30.69
C ALA A 902 49.28 11.98 31.86
N GLY A 903 48.43 10.94 31.80
CA GLY A 903 48.40 9.86 32.79
C GLY A 903 47.10 9.03 32.79
N PRO A 904 46.96 8.08 33.74
CA PRO A 904 45.79 7.19 33.78
C PRO A 904 44.47 7.92 34.03
N VAL A 905 43.60 7.96 33.02
CA VAL A 905 42.25 8.55 33.12
C VAL A 905 41.26 7.56 33.70
N LYS A 906 40.36 8.04 34.57
CA LYS A 906 39.13 7.34 34.96
C LYS A 906 37.92 8.18 34.62
N LEU A 907 36.89 7.54 34.06
CA LEU A 907 35.57 8.13 33.91
C LEU A 907 34.66 7.64 35.04
N SER A 908 33.75 8.52 35.45
CA SER A 908 32.67 8.25 36.40
C SER A 908 31.33 8.59 35.76
N TRP A 909 30.31 7.77 36.00
CA TRP A 909 28.98 7.97 35.45
C TRP A 909 27.89 7.94 36.52
N LYS A 910 26.78 8.61 36.21
CA LYS A 910 25.45 8.34 36.76
C LYS A 910 24.50 8.22 35.57
N ALA A 911 23.79 7.10 35.46
CA ALA A 911 23.01 6.74 34.28
C ALA A 911 21.76 5.94 34.66
N THR A 912 20.78 5.90 33.76
CA THR A 912 19.56 5.10 33.89
C THR A 912 19.34 4.34 32.58
N ALA A 913 19.79 3.10 32.51
CA ALA A 913 19.70 2.30 31.28
C ALA A 913 18.24 2.02 30.91
N ALA A 914 17.45 1.59 31.90
CA ALA A 914 16.03 1.31 31.76
C ALA A 914 15.21 2.32 32.58
N SER A 915 14.37 3.11 31.90
CA SER A 915 13.62 4.15 32.59
C SER A 915 12.47 3.58 33.43
N PRO A 916 12.37 3.89 34.73
CA PRO A 916 11.28 3.39 35.59
C PRO A 916 9.93 4.05 35.29
N PHE A 917 9.88 5.05 34.41
CA PHE A 917 8.65 5.68 33.95
C PHE A 917 8.76 6.16 32.49
N VAL A 918 7.61 6.45 31.88
CA VAL A 918 7.52 7.19 30.61
C VAL A 918 6.35 8.17 30.66
N TYR A 919 6.53 9.35 30.11
CA TYR A 919 5.46 10.32 29.84
C TYR A 919 5.13 10.28 28.35
N ASN A 920 3.91 9.85 28.05
CA ASN A 920 3.30 9.79 26.72
C ASN A 920 2.30 10.95 26.61
N LEU A 921 2.72 12.05 25.99
CA LEU A 921 2.00 13.32 26.07
C LEU A 921 1.51 13.77 24.70
N ALA A 922 0.30 14.34 24.68
CA ALA A 922 -0.32 15.02 23.53
C ALA A 922 -0.74 16.43 23.95
N PHE A 923 -0.58 17.38 23.04
CA PHE A 923 -1.09 18.75 23.12
C PHE A 923 -1.71 19.15 21.77
N PRO A 924 -3.04 19.00 21.61
CA PRO A 924 -3.78 19.49 20.45
C PRO A 924 -4.02 21.00 20.54
N GLU A 925 -4.01 21.67 19.39
CA GLU A 925 -4.09 23.13 19.23
C GLU A 925 -4.93 23.46 17.99
N THR A 926 -6.20 23.84 18.18
CA THR A 926 -7.13 24.20 17.08
C THR A 926 -7.07 25.67 16.66
N GLY A 927 -6.16 26.46 17.25
CA GLY A 927 -6.08 27.91 17.11
C GLY A 927 -4.72 28.43 16.62
N THR A 928 -4.56 29.75 16.64
CA THR A 928 -3.29 30.40 16.29
C THR A 928 -2.18 30.08 17.29
N VAL A 929 -0.99 29.75 16.78
CA VAL A 929 0.21 29.53 17.58
C VAL A 929 1.31 30.46 17.08
N THR A 930 1.39 31.62 17.73
CA THR A 930 2.28 32.75 17.38
C THR A 930 3.07 33.25 18.60
N SER A 931 3.47 32.33 19.48
CA SER A 931 4.28 32.58 20.67
C SER A 931 4.93 31.29 21.18
N ASP A 932 6.10 31.41 21.83
CA ASP A 932 6.80 30.27 22.42
C ASP A 932 5.93 29.62 23.52
N ARG A 933 5.82 28.29 23.53
CA ARG A 933 5.05 27.53 24.54
C ARG A 933 5.93 26.55 25.30
N THR A 934 5.71 26.45 26.60
CA THR A 934 6.29 25.40 27.45
C THR A 934 5.16 24.68 28.15
N TYR A 935 4.82 23.49 27.65
CA TYR A 935 3.77 22.64 28.20
C TYR A 935 4.23 22.07 29.55
N LYS A 936 3.72 22.67 30.64
CA LYS A 936 4.02 22.26 32.01
C LYS A 936 3.11 21.12 32.45
N VAL A 937 3.69 20.00 32.86
CA VAL A 937 2.97 18.76 33.14
C VAL A 937 3.20 18.28 34.57
N LYS A 938 2.14 17.77 35.21
CA LYS A 938 2.18 17.12 36.52
C LYS A 938 1.52 15.75 36.47
N ASP A 939 2.06 14.80 37.24
CA ASP A 939 1.58 13.42 37.33
C ASP A 939 0.08 13.36 37.64
N LYS A 940 -0.39 14.25 38.54
CA LYS A 940 -1.80 14.33 38.95
C LYS A 940 -2.77 14.82 37.86
N ALA A 941 -2.26 15.37 36.74
CA ALA A 941 -3.05 15.79 35.60
C ALA A 941 -3.16 14.69 34.52
N LEU A 942 -2.43 13.58 34.69
CA LEU A 942 -2.33 12.48 33.74
C LEU A 942 -3.09 11.25 34.27
N GLY A 943 -3.37 10.28 33.39
CA GLY A 943 -3.63 8.91 33.84
C GLY A 943 -2.32 8.14 33.99
N ALA A 944 -2.25 7.20 34.94
CA ALA A 944 -1.08 6.36 35.17
C ALA A 944 -1.40 4.86 35.02
N VAL A 945 -0.51 4.13 34.36
CA VAL A 945 -0.54 2.67 34.19
C VAL A 945 0.72 2.09 34.80
N ASP A 946 0.59 1.27 35.85
CA ASP A 946 1.71 0.52 36.41
C ASP A 946 1.90 -0.78 35.62
N SER A 947 2.65 -0.70 34.52
CA SER A 947 2.95 -1.83 33.63
C SER A 947 3.95 -2.79 34.24
N THR A 948 3.67 -4.09 34.15
CA THR A 948 4.60 -5.19 34.45
C THR A 948 4.78 -6.04 33.20
N TYR A 949 6.03 -6.35 32.84
CA TYR A 949 6.38 -7.14 31.66
C TYR A 949 7.00 -8.46 32.10
N GLU A 950 6.48 -9.59 31.63
CA GLU A 950 7.13 -10.90 31.78
C GLU A 950 8.03 -11.20 30.57
N SER A 951 9.11 -11.95 30.78
CA SER A 951 9.91 -12.51 29.70
C SER A 951 9.34 -13.82 29.15
N MET A 952 9.75 -14.17 27.93
CA MET A 952 9.49 -15.49 27.35
C MET A 952 10.55 -16.53 27.75
N GLY A 953 11.02 -16.45 29.01
CA GLY A 953 11.98 -17.39 29.60
C GLY A 953 13.46 -17.04 29.41
N VAL A 954 13.76 -15.90 28.78
CA VAL A 954 15.11 -15.32 28.62
C VAL A 954 15.04 -13.85 29.02
N LYS A 955 15.92 -13.39 29.91
CA LYS A 955 16.00 -11.97 30.25
C LYS A 955 16.56 -11.20 29.06
N THR A 956 15.79 -10.26 28.53
CA THR A 956 16.14 -9.38 27.41
C THR A 956 15.34 -8.09 27.53
N ASP A 957 15.73 -7.04 26.82
CA ASP A 957 14.83 -5.91 26.59
C ASP A 957 13.88 -6.25 25.43
N PHE A 958 12.62 -5.81 25.56
CA PHE A 958 11.60 -5.82 24.51
C PHE A 958 11.52 -4.42 23.89
N VAL A 959 11.04 -4.32 22.65
CA VAL A 959 10.89 -3.04 21.94
C VAL A 959 9.45 -2.56 22.02
N ASP A 960 9.26 -1.33 22.53
CA ASP A 960 7.96 -0.70 22.63
C ASP A 960 7.68 0.29 21.50
N THR A 961 6.40 0.53 21.26
CA THR A 961 5.92 1.63 20.43
C THR A 961 4.52 2.06 20.90
N LEU A 962 4.08 3.22 20.42
CA LEU A 962 2.84 3.85 20.83
C LEU A 962 2.12 4.47 19.63
N LEU A 963 0.84 4.16 19.49
CA LEU A 963 -0.06 4.80 18.55
C LEU A 963 -1.02 5.72 19.30
N VAL A 964 -1.41 6.81 18.62
CA VAL A 964 -2.51 7.68 19.02
C VAL A 964 -3.53 7.74 17.89
N ALA A 965 -4.82 7.67 18.23
CA ALA A 965 -5.92 7.95 17.32
C ALA A 965 -6.68 9.20 17.81
N LEU A 966 -6.98 10.10 16.89
CA LEU A 966 -7.48 11.45 17.20
C LEU A 966 -8.96 11.61 16.83
N PRO A 967 -9.68 12.58 17.43
CA PRO A 967 -11.11 12.77 17.21
C PRO A 967 -11.49 12.98 15.73
N TYR A 968 -10.60 13.60 14.94
CA TYR A 968 -10.76 13.81 13.50
C TYR A 968 -10.43 12.58 12.63
N GLY A 969 -10.27 11.39 13.23
CA GLY A 969 -10.12 10.11 12.54
C GLY A 969 -8.71 9.75 12.07
N ALA A 970 -7.72 10.64 12.24
CA ALA A 970 -6.32 10.30 11.94
C ALA A 970 -5.69 9.40 13.02
N ARG A 971 -4.78 8.53 12.61
CA ARG A 971 -3.95 7.69 13.50
C ARG A 971 -2.46 7.95 13.21
N TYR A 972 -1.66 8.17 14.26
CA TYR A 972 -0.23 8.45 14.15
C TYR A 972 0.61 7.58 15.09
N GLY A 973 1.84 7.26 14.67
CA GLY A 973 2.88 6.76 15.55
C GLY A 973 3.48 7.91 16.37
N VAL A 974 3.58 7.72 17.69
CA VAL A 974 4.10 8.72 18.62
C VAL A 974 5.57 8.44 18.91
N GLY A 975 6.45 9.34 18.47
CA GLY A 975 7.87 9.28 18.77
C GLY A 975 8.64 8.19 18.05
N SER A 976 9.62 7.60 18.75
CA SER A 976 10.49 6.52 18.25
C SER A 976 10.34 5.23 19.07
N PHE A 977 10.90 4.13 18.55
CA PHE A 977 11.03 2.86 19.26
C PHE A 977 12.03 2.98 20.43
N ASP A 978 11.54 2.73 21.65
CA ASP A 978 12.34 2.63 22.87
C ASP A 978 12.38 1.17 23.35
N SER A 979 13.24 0.89 24.34
CA SER A 979 13.38 -0.43 24.97
C SER A 979 12.76 -0.47 26.36
N VAL A 980 12.30 -1.65 26.78
CA VAL A 980 11.83 -1.91 28.14
C VAL A 980 12.23 -3.32 28.61
N PRO A 981 12.82 -3.49 29.82
CA PRO A 981 13.29 -4.81 30.26
C PRO A 981 12.17 -5.82 30.51
N ALA A 982 12.42 -7.06 30.08
CA ALA A 982 11.61 -8.23 30.37
C ALA A 982 12.48 -9.31 31.08
N PRO A 983 12.16 -9.70 32.33
CA PRO A 983 11.12 -9.15 33.18
C PRO A 983 11.45 -7.75 33.73
N GLY A 984 10.43 -6.92 33.89
CA GLY A 984 10.59 -5.54 34.36
C GLY A 984 9.27 -4.87 34.71
N LYS A 985 9.34 -3.60 35.14
CA LYS A 985 8.19 -2.74 35.47
C LYS A 985 8.45 -1.29 35.10
N ARG A 986 7.41 -0.56 34.74
CA ARG A 986 7.46 0.87 34.38
C ARG A 986 6.11 1.53 34.66
N THR A 987 6.10 2.73 35.22
CA THR A 987 4.87 3.54 35.34
C THR A 987 4.72 4.44 34.11
N GLU A 988 3.65 4.24 33.35
CA GLU A 988 3.39 4.95 32.09
C GLU A 988 2.32 6.03 32.33
N TYR A 989 2.64 7.28 32.01
CA TYR A 989 1.77 8.42 32.21
C TYR A 989 1.23 8.93 30.87
N TYR A 990 -0.09 9.16 30.78
CA TYR A 990 -0.76 9.53 29.54
C TYR A 990 -1.50 10.87 29.65
N SER A 991 -1.36 11.72 28.62
CA SER A 991 -2.20 12.92 28.46
C SER A 991 -3.69 12.54 28.44
N THR A 992 -4.50 13.36 29.10
CA THR A 992 -5.95 13.19 29.18
C THR A 992 -6.66 14.01 28.11
N GLY A 993 -7.68 13.44 27.48
CA GLY A 993 -8.47 14.09 26.44
C GLY A 993 -9.22 13.05 25.62
N ASP A 994 -9.71 13.46 24.45
CA ASP A 994 -10.46 12.60 23.54
C ASP A 994 -9.54 11.80 22.58
N SER A 995 -8.25 12.14 22.53
CA SER A 995 -7.22 11.30 21.90
C SER A 995 -7.13 9.94 22.61
N THR A 996 -7.19 8.86 21.83
CA THR A 996 -7.08 7.49 22.35
C THR A 996 -5.68 6.92 22.09
N TRP A 997 -5.16 6.13 23.02
CA TRP A 997 -3.80 5.61 23.00
C TRP A 997 -3.79 4.08 22.90
N GLN A 998 -2.90 3.52 22.09
CA GLN A 998 -2.64 2.08 22.00
C GLN A 998 -1.14 1.82 22.14
N GLN A 999 -0.75 1.05 23.15
CA GLN A 999 0.60 0.53 23.30
C GLN A 999 0.76 -0.78 22.51
N ALA A 1000 1.92 -0.96 21.89
CA ALA A 1000 2.32 -2.22 21.28
C ALA A 1000 3.76 -2.58 21.70
N LEU A 1001 4.01 -3.86 21.94
CA LEU A 1001 5.26 -4.36 22.50
C LEU A 1001 5.70 -5.65 21.80
N SER A 1002 6.95 -5.71 21.33
CA SER A 1002 7.53 -6.87 20.63
C SER A 1002 8.67 -7.50 21.43
N SER A 1003 8.64 -8.83 21.60
CA SER A 1003 9.67 -9.57 22.33
C SER A 1003 11.00 -9.71 21.59
N SER A 1004 10.96 -9.63 20.25
CA SER A 1004 12.04 -10.08 19.37
C SER A 1004 12.13 -9.27 18.07
N PHE A 1005 11.87 -7.97 18.19
CA PHE A 1005 11.97 -6.97 17.13
C PHE A 1005 13.33 -7.04 16.38
N PRO A 1006 13.35 -6.91 15.05
CA PRO A 1006 12.19 -6.74 14.17
C PRO A 1006 11.36 -8.03 14.01
N TRP A 1007 12.02 -9.20 14.06
CA TRP A 1007 11.53 -10.48 13.56
C TRP A 1007 10.24 -11.04 14.20
N GLY A 1008 9.98 -10.64 15.45
CA GLY A 1008 8.88 -11.15 16.28
C GLY A 1008 7.48 -10.64 15.97
N GLU A 1009 6.55 -11.10 16.79
CA GLU A 1009 5.19 -10.58 16.96
C GLU A 1009 5.19 -9.14 17.51
N PHE A 1010 4.01 -8.52 17.46
CA PHE A 1010 3.65 -7.49 18.44
C PHE A 1010 2.43 -7.95 19.23
N MET A 1011 2.55 -7.93 20.56
CA MET A 1011 1.39 -7.89 21.43
C MET A 1011 0.85 -6.46 21.43
N VAL A 1012 -0.46 -6.30 21.27
CA VAL A 1012 -1.14 -4.99 21.26
C VAL A 1012 -2.17 -4.92 22.37
N ASP A 1013 -2.21 -3.76 23.03
CA ASP A 1013 -3.34 -3.35 23.85
C ASP A 1013 -4.46 -2.79 22.96
N LYS A 1014 -5.65 -2.61 23.53
CA LYS A 1014 -6.75 -1.88 22.89
C LYS A 1014 -6.56 -0.36 23.00
N PHE A 1015 -7.35 0.42 22.26
CA PHE A 1015 -7.32 1.87 22.38
C PHE A 1015 -7.98 2.33 23.70
N ARG A 1016 -7.33 3.30 24.38
CA ARG A 1016 -7.76 3.80 25.71
C ARG A 1016 -7.71 5.33 25.81
N THR A 1017 -8.75 5.92 26.41
CA THR A 1017 -8.69 7.28 26.97
C THR A 1017 -8.30 7.22 28.45
N TYR A 1018 -7.68 8.30 28.94
CA TYR A 1018 -7.22 8.41 30.33
C TYR A 1018 -7.80 9.62 31.03
N LYS A 1019 -8.05 9.48 32.34
CA LYS A 1019 -8.61 10.55 33.21
C LYS A 1019 -7.56 11.03 34.21
N ALA A 1020 -7.57 12.31 34.54
CA ALA A 1020 -6.58 12.92 35.43
C ALA A 1020 -6.59 12.25 36.83
N GLY A 1021 -5.43 11.82 37.29
CA GLY A 1021 -5.27 11.10 38.57
C GLY A 1021 -5.77 9.65 38.56
N SER A 1022 -6.24 9.12 37.42
CA SER A 1022 -6.62 7.71 37.33
C SER A 1022 -5.39 6.79 37.42
N LYS A 1023 -5.58 5.60 38.01
CA LYS A 1023 -4.55 4.57 38.12
C LYS A 1023 -5.09 3.22 37.63
N SER A 1024 -4.26 2.50 36.90
CA SER A 1024 -4.51 1.16 36.41
C SER A 1024 -3.20 0.36 36.35
N ALA A 1025 -3.25 -0.92 35.98
CA ALA A 1025 -2.08 -1.76 35.76
C ALA A 1025 -2.29 -2.61 34.50
N ALA A 1026 -1.21 -2.97 33.84
CA ALA A 1026 -1.20 -3.84 32.66
C ALA A 1026 -0.15 -4.95 32.84
N ASN A 1027 -0.49 -6.19 32.48
CA ASN A 1027 0.38 -7.36 32.66
C ASN A 1027 0.80 -7.94 31.31
N TRP A 1028 1.82 -7.35 30.72
CA TRP A 1028 2.35 -7.71 29.41
C TRP A 1028 3.03 -9.07 29.39
N TYR A 1029 2.70 -9.88 28.38
CA TYR A 1029 3.20 -11.22 28.16
C TYR A 1029 2.96 -12.16 29.34
N ARG A 1030 1.89 -12.00 30.12
CA ARG A 1030 1.60 -12.84 31.31
C ARG A 1030 1.18 -14.29 30.98
N GLY A 1031 1.45 -15.22 31.90
CA GLY A 1031 0.86 -16.58 31.86
C GLY A 1031 1.45 -17.53 30.82
N VAL A 1032 0.64 -18.46 30.29
CA VAL A 1032 0.99 -19.28 29.11
C VAL A 1032 0.40 -18.60 27.88
N LEU A 1033 1.21 -18.37 26.84
CA LEU A 1033 0.74 -17.67 25.64
C LEU A 1033 0.17 -18.66 24.64
N VAL A 1034 -1.09 -18.47 24.26
CA VAL A 1034 -1.83 -19.40 23.39
C VAL A 1034 -2.75 -18.64 22.42
N PRO A 1035 -3.23 -19.28 21.34
CA PRO A 1035 -4.25 -18.71 20.48
C PRO A 1035 -5.55 -18.42 21.24
N SER A 1036 -6.21 -17.32 20.89
CA SER A 1036 -7.39 -16.79 21.59
C SER A 1036 -8.55 -16.48 20.64
N ALA A 1037 -9.68 -16.06 21.21
CA ALA A 1037 -10.66 -15.31 20.46
C ALA A 1037 -10.04 -14.00 19.93
N PRO A 1038 -10.41 -13.54 18.72
CA PRO A 1038 -10.07 -12.21 18.23
C PRO A 1038 -10.91 -11.14 18.95
N ARG A 1039 -10.40 -9.91 19.01
CA ARG A 1039 -11.04 -8.74 19.61
C ARG A 1039 -10.83 -7.48 18.76
N ASP A 1040 -11.77 -6.55 18.86
CA ASP A 1040 -11.74 -5.23 18.19
C ASP A 1040 -10.86 -4.20 18.94
N ASP A 1041 -10.78 -2.98 18.39
CA ASP A 1041 -10.03 -1.84 18.93
C ASP A 1041 -10.56 -1.37 20.30
N GLU A 1042 -11.81 -1.69 20.63
CA GLU A 1042 -12.51 -1.40 21.89
C GLU A 1042 -12.40 -2.56 22.91
N GLY A 1043 -11.96 -3.74 22.48
CA GLY A 1043 -11.82 -4.97 23.25
C GLY A 1043 -13.09 -5.84 23.38
N GLY A 1044 -14.10 -5.62 22.53
CA GLY A 1044 -15.22 -6.52 22.31
C GLY A 1044 -14.78 -7.85 21.67
N GLU A 1045 -15.62 -8.88 21.74
CA GLU A 1045 -15.33 -10.17 21.09
C GLU A 1045 -15.70 -10.12 19.61
N LEU A 1046 -14.89 -10.75 18.77
CA LEU A 1046 -15.12 -10.86 17.33
C LEU A 1046 -15.45 -12.29 16.90
N LEU A 1047 -15.93 -12.49 15.68
CA LEU A 1047 -16.19 -13.83 15.13
C LEU A 1047 -14.87 -14.57 14.89
N ALA A 1048 -14.58 -15.57 15.73
CA ALA A 1048 -13.42 -16.44 15.54
C ALA A 1048 -13.67 -17.51 14.47
N ALA A 1049 -14.92 -17.99 14.35
CA ALA A 1049 -15.35 -18.94 13.34
C ALA A 1049 -16.85 -18.89 13.07
N GLU A 1050 -17.24 -19.03 11.81
CA GLU A 1050 -18.65 -19.08 11.40
C GLU A 1050 -18.88 -20.10 10.27
N ARG A 1051 -20.15 -20.39 10.00
CA ARG A 1051 -20.62 -21.08 8.81
C ARG A 1051 -21.56 -20.18 8.01
N GLN A 1052 -21.35 -20.11 6.70
CA GLN A 1052 -22.31 -19.58 5.73
C GLN A 1052 -22.55 -20.69 4.68
N ASP A 1053 -23.79 -21.14 4.53
CA ASP A 1053 -24.17 -22.24 3.62
C ASP A 1053 -23.27 -23.50 3.79
N ASN A 1054 -22.52 -23.90 2.78
CA ASN A 1054 -21.61 -25.06 2.78
C ASN A 1054 -20.13 -24.67 2.98
N LEU A 1055 -19.86 -23.52 3.61
CA LEU A 1055 -18.52 -23.04 3.93
C LEU A 1055 -18.39 -22.79 5.44
N ILE A 1056 -17.41 -23.42 6.08
CA ILE A 1056 -16.93 -23.04 7.42
C ILE A 1056 -15.68 -22.18 7.26
N GLY A 1057 -15.65 -21.04 7.93
CA GLY A 1057 -14.58 -20.07 7.86
C GLY A 1057 -14.07 -19.66 9.24
N VAL A 1058 -12.75 -19.56 9.40
CA VAL A 1058 -12.08 -19.53 10.71
C VAL A 1058 -10.87 -18.59 10.73
N ALA A 1059 -10.77 -17.73 11.75
CA ALA A 1059 -9.68 -16.79 11.99
C ALA A 1059 -9.56 -16.37 13.47
N PRO A 1060 -8.92 -17.19 14.34
CA PRO A 1060 -8.66 -16.86 15.74
C PRO A 1060 -7.48 -15.87 15.91
N GLY A 1061 -7.35 -15.31 17.10
CA GLY A 1061 -6.15 -14.57 17.52
C GLY A 1061 -4.95 -15.51 17.68
N PHE A 1062 -3.77 -15.05 17.25
CA PHE A 1062 -2.62 -15.94 17.02
C PHE A 1062 -1.79 -16.24 18.28
N TRP A 1063 -1.49 -15.21 19.07
CA TRP A 1063 -1.00 -15.32 20.46
C TRP A 1063 -1.87 -14.44 21.38
N SER A 1064 -1.93 -14.73 22.67
CA SER A 1064 -2.54 -13.85 23.68
C SER A 1064 -1.98 -14.17 25.08
N ASP A 1065 -1.94 -13.16 25.95
CA ASP A 1065 -1.66 -13.27 27.39
C ASP A 1065 -2.92 -13.07 28.26
N SER A 1066 -4.11 -13.11 27.62
CA SER A 1066 -5.46 -12.81 28.12
C SER A 1066 -5.84 -11.33 28.34
N GLU A 1067 -4.87 -10.42 28.44
CA GLU A 1067 -5.12 -8.96 28.47
C GLU A 1067 -4.96 -8.35 27.07
N HIS A 1068 -3.90 -8.74 26.37
CA HIS A 1068 -3.44 -8.25 25.07
C HIS A 1068 -3.58 -9.35 23.99
N SER A 1069 -3.55 -8.95 22.72
CA SER A 1069 -3.57 -9.88 21.58
C SER A 1069 -2.29 -9.77 20.75
N GLY A 1070 -1.77 -10.91 20.29
CA GLY A 1070 -0.55 -11.01 19.52
C GLY A 1070 -0.82 -11.11 18.03
N LEU A 1071 -0.32 -10.13 17.30
CA LEU A 1071 -0.35 -10.07 15.84
C LEU A 1071 0.75 -10.97 15.26
N GLN A 1072 0.43 -11.68 14.18
CA GLN A 1072 1.40 -12.57 13.53
C GLN A 1072 2.57 -11.77 12.95
N GLY A 1073 3.77 -11.95 13.51
CA GLY A 1073 5.00 -11.34 12.99
C GLY A 1073 5.43 -11.93 11.64
N SER A 1074 6.24 -11.19 10.88
CA SER A 1074 6.61 -11.59 9.52
C SER A 1074 7.71 -12.66 9.43
N PHE A 1075 8.54 -12.86 10.47
CA PHE A 1075 9.78 -13.65 10.35
C PHE A 1075 10.04 -14.61 11.53
N GLY A 1076 9.27 -15.70 11.56
CA GLY A 1076 9.47 -16.82 12.50
C GLY A 1076 8.18 -17.36 13.10
N ASP A 1077 7.10 -16.58 13.01
CA ASP A 1077 5.75 -16.94 13.43
C ASP A 1077 5.02 -17.76 12.35
N MET A 1078 5.05 -19.09 12.52
CA MET A 1078 4.38 -20.02 11.60
C MET A 1078 3.09 -20.56 12.22
N GLY A 1079 2.09 -20.83 11.40
CA GLY A 1079 0.88 -21.53 11.82
C GLY A 1079 0.11 -22.12 10.65
N SER A 1080 -0.73 -23.11 10.93
CA SER A 1080 -1.46 -23.89 9.91
C SER A 1080 -2.77 -24.43 10.48
N MET A 1081 -3.75 -24.74 9.62
CA MET A 1081 -5.01 -25.37 10.00
C MET A 1081 -5.31 -26.63 9.19
N ARG A 1082 -6.10 -27.54 9.78
CA ARG A 1082 -6.67 -28.73 9.14
C ARG A 1082 -8.07 -28.98 9.69
N LEU A 1083 -9.08 -29.00 8.81
CA LEU A 1083 -10.45 -29.39 9.15
C LEU A 1083 -10.70 -30.84 8.74
N THR A 1084 -11.30 -31.62 9.63
CA THR A 1084 -11.68 -33.01 9.38
C THR A 1084 -13.10 -33.31 9.86
N SER A 1085 -13.73 -34.33 9.29
CA SER A 1085 -14.98 -34.92 9.79
C SER A 1085 -14.95 -36.43 9.53
N GLY A 1086 -15.38 -37.24 10.51
CA GLY A 1086 -15.32 -38.70 10.40
C GLY A 1086 -13.92 -39.30 10.18
N GLY A 1087 -12.86 -38.53 10.49
CA GLY A 1087 -11.46 -38.88 10.16
C GLY A 1087 -11.01 -38.48 8.75
N THR A 1088 -11.94 -38.11 7.86
CA THR A 1088 -11.64 -37.60 6.52
C THR A 1088 -11.22 -36.13 6.58
N VAL A 1089 -10.21 -35.74 5.80
CA VAL A 1089 -9.79 -34.34 5.68
C VAL A 1089 -10.70 -33.61 4.70
N LEU A 1090 -11.32 -32.52 5.16
CA LEU A 1090 -12.16 -31.65 4.33
C LEU A 1090 -11.36 -30.47 3.75
N GLY A 1091 -10.29 -30.05 4.43
CA GLY A 1091 -9.31 -29.11 3.87
C GLY A 1091 -8.19 -28.76 4.83
N THR A 1092 -7.21 -28.03 4.31
CA THR A 1092 -6.01 -27.57 5.04
C THR A 1092 -5.64 -26.15 4.62
N SER A 1093 -5.14 -25.36 5.57
CA SER A 1093 -4.54 -24.04 5.30
C SER A 1093 -3.09 -24.03 5.77
N GLY A 1094 -2.21 -23.43 4.96
CA GLY A 1094 -0.83 -23.10 5.32
C GLY A 1094 -0.71 -21.89 6.25
N TRP A 1095 -1.84 -21.41 6.81
CA TRP A 1095 -1.95 -20.27 7.71
C TRP A 1095 -2.80 -20.64 8.94
N PRO A 1096 -2.69 -19.89 10.05
CA PRO A 1096 -3.57 -20.03 11.23
C PRO A 1096 -4.98 -19.43 11.00
N SER A 1097 -5.50 -19.52 9.78
CA SER A 1097 -6.84 -19.08 9.36
C SER A 1097 -7.19 -19.73 8.00
N GLY A 1098 -8.47 -19.76 7.64
CA GLY A 1098 -8.90 -20.26 6.32
C GLY A 1098 -10.40 -20.44 6.14
N VAL A 1099 -10.77 -20.98 4.97
CA VAL A 1099 -12.12 -21.41 4.62
C VAL A 1099 -12.07 -22.86 4.17
N PHE A 1100 -13.10 -23.63 4.53
CA PHE A 1100 -13.24 -25.04 4.24
C PHE A 1100 -14.65 -25.33 3.72
N THR A 1101 -14.75 -25.99 2.58
CA THR A 1101 -16.04 -26.51 2.08
C THR A 1101 -16.46 -27.71 2.92
N VAL A 1102 -17.73 -27.78 3.30
CA VAL A 1102 -18.28 -28.82 4.19
C VAL A 1102 -19.64 -29.34 3.69
N PRO A 1103 -20.01 -30.60 4.00
CA PRO A 1103 -21.33 -31.13 3.65
C PRO A 1103 -22.48 -30.37 4.33
N ALA A 1104 -23.66 -30.39 3.72
CA ALA A 1104 -24.85 -29.74 4.26
C ALA A 1104 -25.35 -30.35 5.58
N ASP A 1105 -25.20 -31.68 5.73
CA ASP A 1105 -25.74 -32.46 6.86
C ASP A 1105 -25.12 -32.10 8.22
N ASP A 1106 -25.78 -32.54 9.31
CA ASP A 1106 -25.20 -32.45 10.65
C ASP A 1106 -24.04 -33.44 10.81
N ALA A 1107 -22.84 -32.89 10.97
CA ALA A 1107 -21.63 -33.68 11.16
C ALA A 1107 -20.85 -33.19 12.37
N ALA A 1108 -20.07 -34.10 12.96
CA ALA A 1108 -19.04 -33.77 13.94
C ALA A 1108 -17.74 -33.42 13.21
N TYR A 1109 -17.11 -32.32 13.60
CA TYR A 1109 -15.88 -31.80 13.01
C TYR A 1109 -14.78 -31.75 14.04
N GLU A 1110 -13.54 -32.04 13.60
CA GLU A 1110 -12.33 -31.72 14.35
C GLU A 1110 -11.49 -30.74 13.54
N LEU A 1111 -11.30 -29.54 14.09
CA LEU A 1111 -10.44 -28.49 13.53
C LEU A 1111 -9.17 -28.42 14.36
N THR A 1112 -8.03 -28.77 13.78
CA THR A 1112 -6.71 -28.61 14.39
C THR A 1112 -6.01 -27.38 13.83
N MET A 1113 -5.50 -26.52 14.71
CA MET A 1113 -4.58 -25.43 14.39
C MET A 1113 -3.24 -25.61 15.12
N THR A 1114 -2.14 -25.35 14.42
CA THR A 1114 -0.79 -25.27 14.98
C THR A 1114 -0.32 -23.82 14.94
N THR A 1115 0.37 -23.37 15.99
CA THR A 1115 1.19 -22.13 15.99
C THR A 1115 2.58 -22.43 16.52
N MET A 1116 3.62 -21.74 16.06
CA MET A 1116 5.00 -21.94 16.54
C MET A 1116 5.92 -20.75 16.27
N LYS A 1117 6.94 -20.62 17.11
CA LYS A 1117 8.07 -19.70 16.92
C LYS A 1117 9.27 -20.46 16.34
N SER A 1118 9.99 -19.80 15.45
CA SER A 1118 11.19 -20.32 14.77
C SER A 1118 12.16 -19.18 14.45
N GLY A 1119 13.35 -19.49 13.93
CA GLY A 1119 14.32 -18.47 13.52
C GLY A 1119 14.83 -17.59 14.66
N GLN A 1120 15.07 -16.31 14.38
CA GLN A 1120 15.60 -15.33 15.34
C GLN A 1120 14.69 -15.12 16.58
N PRO A 1121 13.34 -15.04 16.47
CA PRO A 1121 12.46 -14.97 17.63
C PRO A 1121 12.69 -16.09 18.66
N ALA A 1122 12.98 -17.30 18.21
CA ALA A 1122 13.26 -18.45 19.08
C ALA A 1122 14.57 -18.33 19.87
N ALA A 1123 15.39 -17.29 19.67
CA ALA A 1123 16.55 -16.99 20.52
C ALA A 1123 16.12 -16.53 21.93
N VAL A 1124 15.13 -15.63 22.00
CA VAL A 1124 14.59 -15.07 23.26
C VAL A 1124 13.24 -15.67 23.66
N TRP A 1125 12.51 -16.28 22.72
CA TRP A 1125 11.26 -17.00 22.98
C TRP A 1125 11.51 -18.48 23.31
N LYS A 1126 11.56 -18.80 24.61
CA LYS A 1126 11.82 -20.15 25.15
C LYS A 1126 10.63 -20.73 25.92
N ARG A 1127 9.43 -20.15 25.78
CA ARG A 1127 8.22 -20.54 26.50
C ARG A 1127 7.01 -20.45 25.60
N SER A 1128 6.10 -21.42 25.65
CA SER A 1128 4.99 -21.52 24.66
C SER A 1128 5.55 -21.49 23.22
N THR A 1129 6.50 -22.39 22.94
CA THR A 1129 7.31 -22.41 21.70
C THR A 1129 6.54 -22.95 20.49
N LYS A 1130 5.62 -23.88 20.74
CA LYS A 1130 4.61 -24.39 19.81
C LYS A 1130 3.29 -24.56 20.56
N THR A 1131 2.16 -24.26 19.91
CA THR A 1131 0.84 -24.77 20.33
C THR A 1131 0.23 -25.66 19.26
N GLU A 1132 -0.59 -26.61 19.69
CA GLU A 1132 -1.42 -27.45 18.83
C GLU A 1132 -2.80 -27.54 19.49
N THR A 1133 -3.79 -26.89 18.88
CA THR A 1133 -5.14 -26.71 19.44
C THR A 1133 -6.15 -27.41 18.53
N THR A 1134 -6.84 -28.43 19.03
CA THR A 1134 -7.89 -29.15 18.31
C THR A 1134 -9.24 -28.90 18.96
N TRP A 1135 -10.13 -28.24 18.24
CA TRP A 1135 -11.54 -28.05 18.62
C TRP A 1135 -12.40 -29.16 18.05
N LYS A 1136 -13.37 -29.64 18.84
CA LYS A 1136 -14.36 -30.63 18.43
C LYS A 1136 -15.77 -30.08 18.65
N PHE A 1137 -16.55 -30.03 17.57
CA PHE A 1137 -17.88 -29.42 17.52
C PHE A 1137 -18.82 -30.15 16.56
N ARG A 1138 -20.11 -29.82 16.58
CA ARG A 1138 -21.09 -30.18 15.53
C ARG A 1138 -21.54 -28.94 14.75
N SER A 1139 -21.96 -29.15 13.50
CA SER A 1139 -22.58 -28.12 12.67
C SER A 1139 -23.37 -28.76 11.51
N HIS A 1140 -24.50 -28.14 11.15
CA HIS A 1140 -25.28 -28.40 9.94
C HIS A 1140 -25.53 -27.11 9.16
N ARG A 1141 -26.06 -27.24 7.95
CA ARG A 1141 -26.58 -26.15 7.14
C ARG A 1141 -28.00 -25.80 7.60
N ASP A 1142 -28.16 -24.61 8.16
CA ASP A 1142 -29.45 -23.95 8.36
C ASP A 1142 -29.68 -23.03 7.14
N GLU A 1143 -30.77 -23.25 6.40
CA GLU A 1143 -31.12 -22.43 5.22
C GLU A 1143 -31.75 -21.07 5.59
N THR A 1144 -32.16 -20.89 6.85
CA THR A 1144 -32.77 -19.67 7.38
C THR A 1144 -31.73 -18.70 7.97
N ALA A 1145 -30.60 -19.22 8.45
CA ALA A 1145 -29.51 -18.41 8.99
C ALA A 1145 -28.51 -17.98 7.90
N TYR A 1146 -28.37 -16.66 7.69
CA TYR A 1146 -27.32 -16.11 6.80
C TYR A 1146 -25.89 -16.49 7.25
N SER A 1147 -25.67 -16.55 8.56
CA SER A 1147 -24.40 -16.80 9.22
C SER A 1147 -24.66 -17.49 10.56
N GLN A 1148 -23.94 -18.57 10.85
CA GLN A 1148 -24.00 -19.30 12.13
C GLN A 1148 -22.64 -19.24 12.83
N GLY A 1149 -22.57 -18.98 14.13
CA GLY A 1149 -21.32 -19.10 14.87
C GLY A 1149 -20.91 -20.56 15.11
N ILE A 1150 -19.63 -20.89 14.88
CA ILE A 1150 -19.08 -22.23 15.17
C ILE A 1150 -18.59 -22.28 16.62
N PRO A 1151 -18.94 -23.30 17.42
CA PRO A 1151 -18.69 -23.30 18.86
C PRO A 1151 -17.25 -23.68 19.23
N LEU A 1152 -16.33 -22.73 19.05
CA LEU A 1152 -14.93 -22.86 19.46
C LEU A 1152 -14.73 -22.40 20.92
N LEU A 1153 -13.97 -23.20 21.66
CA LEU A 1153 -13.59 -22.97 23.07
C LEU A 1153 -12.12 -22.55 23.15
N PHE A 1154 -11.82 -21.38 23.71
CA PHE A 1154 -10.44 -20.87 23.83
C PHE A 1154 -9.92 -21.02 25.28
N PRO A 1155 -8.94 -21.91 25.56
CA PRO A 1155 -8.41 -22.10 26.91
C PRO A 1155 -7.59 -20.91 27.42
N GLY A 1156 -7.69 -20.62 28.72
CA GLY A 1156 -6.83 -19.65 29.42
C GLY A 1156 -6.12 -20.27 30.63
N TYR A 1157 -4.87 -19.84 30.88
CA TYR A 1157 -3.98 -20.40 31.90
C TYR A 1157 -3.43 -19.36 32.86
N ALA A 1158 -3.93 -19.35 34.09
CA ALA A 1158 -3.39 -18.52 35.16
C ALA A 1158 -2.22 -19.23 35.87
N LEU A 1159 -0.98 -18.82 35.55
CA LEU A 1159 0.24 -19.23 36.25
C LEU A 1159 0.61 -18.23 37.37
N PRO A 1160 1.10 -18.69 38.53
CA PRO A 1160 1.84 -17.88 39.48
C PRO A 1160 3.29 -17.68 39.00
N SER A 1161 3.44 -17.00 37.85
CA SER A 1161 4.71 -16.69 37.20
C SER A 1161 5.57 -15.73 38.04
N ASP A 1162 6.89 -15.85 37.89
CA ASP A 1162 7.92 -14.99 38.47
C ASP A 1162 8.51 -13.98 37.47
N GLY A 1163 7.89 -13.83 36.29
CA GLY A 1163 8.41 -13.03 35.18
C GLY A 1163 9.42 -13.78 34.30
N MET A 1164 9.86 -14.98 34.69
CA MET A 1164 10.66 -15.91 33.88
C MET A 1164 9.84 -17.11 33.39
N LYS A 1165 8.53 -17.11 33.67
CA LYS A 1165 7.59 -18.21 33.43
C LYS A 1165 8.09 -19.51 34.05
N THR A 1166 8.40 -19.45 35.34
CA THR A 1166 8.77 -20.65 36.10
C THR A 1166 7.88 -20.90 37.31
N LEU A 1167 7.70 -22.18 37.64
CA LEU A 1167 7.08 -22.67 38.87
C LEU A 1167 8.16 -23.32 39.75
N ALA A 1168 7.95 -23.36 41.07
CA ALA A 1168 8.93 -23.94 41.98
C ALA A 1168 8.96 -25.48 41.89
N ALA A 1169 10.16 -26.07 42.05
CA ALA A 1169 10.45 -27.51 42.05
C ALA A 1169 9.89 -28.27 43.27
N LYS A 1170 8.58 -28.18 43.49
CA LYS A 1170 7.86 -28.77 44.62
C LYS A 1170 6.49 -29.30 44.21
N ASP A 1171 5.87 -30.05 45.11
CA ASP A 1171 4.50 -30.53 44.93
C ASP A 1171 3.46 -29.39 45.08
N GLY A 1172 2.23 -29.65 44.65
CA GLY A 1172 1.08 -28.78 44.88
C GLY A 1172 1.11 -27.46 44.11
N GLN A 1173 1.84 -27.37 43.00
CA GLN A 1173 1.78 -26.17 42.13
C GLN A 1173 0.43 -26.13 41.42
N ARG A 1174 -0.15 -24.93 41.29
CA ARG A 1174 -1.54 -24.74 40.82
C ARG A 1174 -1.57 -23.90 39.55
N ILE A 1175 -2.29 -24.40 38.56
CA ILE A 1175 -2.59 -23.73 37.29
C ILE A 1175 -4.09 -23.48 37.26
N GLY A 1176 -4.50 -22.21 37.24
CA GLY A 1176 -5.91 -21.85 37.07
C GLY A 1176 -6.33 -22.03 35.62
N LEU A 1177 -7.51 -22.60 35.39
CA LEU A 1177 -8.05 -22.88 34.06
C LEU A 1177 -9.33 -22.08 33.82
N SER A 1178 -9.41 -21.45 32.65
CA SER A 1178 -10.61 -20.76 32.14
C SER A 1178 -10.87 -21.12 30.68
N VAL A 1179 -12.03 -20.71 30.17
CA VAL A 1179 -12.38 -20.78 28.75
C VAL A 1179 -13.09 -19.49 28.35
N THR A 1180 -12.88 -19.00 27.13
CA THR A 1180 -13.72 -17.98 26.49
C THR A 1180 -14.34 -18.52 25.20
N GLY A 1181 -15.40 -17.86 24.76
CA GLY A 1181 -16.01 -18.09 23.45
C GLY A 1181 -15.51 -17.06 22.46
N HIS A 1182 -16.41 -16.62 21.58
CA HIS A 1182 -16.22 -15.53 20.63
C HIS A 1182 -17.59 -14.94 20.24
N ALA A 1183 -17.65 -13.91 19.39
CA ALA A 1183 -18.91 -13.21 19.09
C ALA A 1183 -20.07 -14.10 18.58
N GLY A 1184 -19.75 -15.24 17.96
CA GLY A 1184 -20.74 -16.21 17.47
C GLY A 1184 -21.05 -17.34 18.45
N TYR A 1185 -20.38 -17.44 19.59
CA TYR A 1185 -20.58 -18.52 20.55
C TYR A 1185 -20.23 -18.16 22.00
N THR A 1186 -21.22 -18.21 22.89
CA THR A 1186 -21.00 -18.20 24.34
C THR A 1186 -20.84 -19.63 24.88
N PRO A 1187 -19.75 -19.98 25.58
CA PRO A 1187 -19.53 -21.33 26.11
C PRO A 1187 -20.57 -21.73 27.16
N GLY A 1188 -20.83 -23.03 27.24
CA GLY A 1188 -21.51 -23.62 28.38
C GLY A 1188 -20.65 -23.61 29.64
N THR A 1189 -21.22 -24.07 30.76
CA THR A 1189 -20.41 -24.30 31.98
C THR A 1189 -19.46 -25.47 31.73
N LEU A 1190 -18.16 -25.30 32.04
CA LEU A 1190 -17.17 -26.37 31.90
C LEU A 1190 -17.53 -27.58 32.80
N THR A 1191 -17.94 -28.68 32.15
CA THR A 1191 -18.36 -29.94 32.78
C THR A 1191 -17.18 -30.84 33.09
N ALA A 1192 -16.11 -30.77 32.28
CA ALA A 1192 -14.88 -31.52 32.51
C ALA A 1192 -13.64 -30.68 32.17
N ALA A 1193 -12.59 -30.88 32.98
CA ALA A 1193 -11.24 -30.43 32.67
C ALA A 1193 -10.25 -31.54 33.02
N LYS A 1194 -9.43 -31.96 32.06
CA LYS A 1194 -8.27 -32.84 32.27
C LYS A 1194 -7.01 -32.07 31.91
N VAL A 1195 -5.97 -32.22 32.71
CA VAL A 1195 -4.64 -31.66 32.43
C VAL A 1195 -3.60 -32.75 32.61
N SER A 1196 -2.59 -32.73 31.76
CA SER A 1196 -1.42 -33.60 31.82
C SER A 1196 -0.18 -32.81 31.45
N TYR A 1197 0.98 -33.23 31.93
CA TYR A 1197 2.25 -32.54 31.74
C TYR A 1197 3.39 -33.51 31.44
N SER A 1198 4.39 -33.01 30.71
CA SER A 1198 5.55 -33.75 30.20
C SER A 1198 6.83 -32.95 30.42
N TYR A 1199 7.95 -33.64 30.64
CA TYR A 1199 9.31 -33.09 30.72
C TYR A 1199 10.20 -33.48 29.52
N ASP A 1200 9.62 -34.12 28.51
CA ASP A 1200 10.30 -34.74 27.35
C ASP A 1200 9.70 -34.29 26.01
N GLY A 1201 8.91 -33.21 26.01
CA GLY A 1201 8.27 -32.67 24.79
C GLY A 1201 6.94 -33.35 24.42
N GLY A 1202 6.54 -34.39 25.14
CA GLY A 1202 5.26 -35.08 24.99
C GLY A 1202 5.39 -36.57 24.66
N GLU A 1203 6.56 -37.17 24.86
CA GLU A 1203 6.77 -38.62 24.74
C GLU A 1203 6.13 -39.38 25.91
N THR A 1204 6.27 -38.85 27.15
CA THR A 1204 5.58 -39.37 28.34
C THR A 1204 4.74 -38.30 29.03
N TRP A 1205 3.61 -38.72 29.62
CA TRP A 1205 2.59 -37.82 30.18
C TRP A 1205 2.23 -38.20 31.61
N THR A 1206 2.33 -37.24 32.52
CA THR A 1206 1.85 -37.35 33.91
C THR A 1206 0.51 -36.62 34.04
N GLY A 1207 -0.50 -37.27 34.64
CA GLY A 1207 -1.80 -36.66 34.90
C GLY A 1207 -1.75 -35.64 36.05
N ALA A 1208 -2.41 -34.50 35.89
CA ALA A 1208 -2.59 -33.49 36.93
C ALA A 1208 -3.94 -33.68 37.64
N ALA A 1209 -3.99 -33.42 38.95
CA ALA A 1209 -5.24 -33.48 39.71
C ALA A 1209 -6.06 -32.21 39.47
N THR A 1210 -7.15 -32.31 38.69
CA THR A 1210 -8.06 -31.20 38.42
C THR A 1210 -9.18 -31.11 39.47
N SER A 1211 -9.63 -29.88 39.75
CA SER A 1211 -10.71 -29.61 40.69
C SER A 1211 -11.48 -28.36 40.29
N TYR A 1212 -12.77 -28.30 40.65
CA TYR A 1212 -13.65 -27.15 40.44
C TYR A 1212 -14.08 -26.57 41.79
N LYS A 1213 -13.86 -25.27 42.02
CA LYS A 1213 -14.28 -24.58 43.24
C LYS A 1213 -14.56 -23.10 42.98
N GLY A 1214 -15.72 -22.61 43.44
CA GLY A 1214 -16.06 -21.19 43.37
C GLY A 1214 -16.08 -20.62 41.94
N GLY A 1215 -16.63 -21.37 40.99
CA GLY A 1215 -16.72 -20.95 39.58
C GLY A 1215 -15.44 -21.14 38.76
N ARG A 1216 -14.35 -21.68 39.34
CA ARG A 1216 -13.06 -21.82 38.66
C ARG A 1216 -12.54 -23.25 38.68
N TRP A 1217 -11.97 -23.68 37.56
CA TRP A 1217 -11.19 -24.93 37.47
C TRP A 1217 -9.73 -24.67 37.85
N THR A 1218 -9.07 -25.66 38.43
CA THR A 1218 -7.64 -25.59 38.79
C THR A 1218 -7.01 -26.98 38.68
N ALA A 1219 -5.91 -27.07 37.92
CA ALA A 1219 -5.05 -28.24 37.89
C ALA A 1219 -3.96 -28.12 38.96
N THR A 1220 -3.68 -29.21 39.66
CA THR A 1220 -2.58 -29.33 40.61
C THR A 1220 -1.53 -30.28 40.05
N VAL A 1221 -0.29 -29.81 39.94
CA VAL A 1221 0.85 -30.50 39.33
C VAL A 1221 2.00 -30.62 40.34
N ASN A 1222 2.77 -31.71 40.23
CA ASN A 1222 3.92 -31.99 41.08
C ASN A 1222 5.22 -31.80 40.29
N HIS A 1223 6.11 -30.93 40.79
CA HIS A 1223 7.42 -30.65 40.19
C HIS A 1223 8.60 -30.92 41.14
N ALA A 1224 8.37 -31.68 42.22
CA ALA A 1224 9.44 -32.15 43.08
C ALA A 1224 10.49 -32.92 42.26
N GLY A 1225 11.76 -32.52 42.36
CA GLY A 1225 12.86 -33.13 41.60
C GLY A 1225 12.97 -32.73 40.12
N ALA A 1226 12.07 -31.90 39.59
CA ALA A 1226 12.04 -31.51 38.18
C ALA A 1226 12.79 -30.19 37.85
N ALA A 1227 13.61 -29.68 38.78
CA ALA A 1227 14.31 -28.40 38.62
C ALA A 1227 15.12 -28.32 37.31
N GLY A 1228 15.04 -27.18 36.62
CA GLY A 1228 15.69 -26.94 35.33
C GLY A 1228 14.99 -27.57 34.11
N LYS A 1229 13.89 -28.32 34.29
CA LYS A 1229 13.10 -28.86 33.17
C LYS A 1229 12.12 -27.82 32.63
N ALA A 1230 11.97 -27.77 31.31
CA ALA A 1230 10.79 -27.19 30.66
C ALA A 1230 9.61 -28.16 30.81
N VAL A 1231 8.39 -27.63 30.76
CA VAL A 1231 7.15 -28.40 30.91
C VAL A 1231 6.26 -28.20 29.70
N THR A 1232 6.01 -29.27 28.97
CA THR A 1232 4.97 -29.30 27.93
C THR A 1232 3.64 -29.65 28.60
N LEU A 1233 2.60 -28.86 28.33
CA LEU A 1233 1.28 -28.97 28.97
C LEU A 1233 0.26 -29.45 27.93
N ARG A 1234 -0.62 -30.39 28.30
CA ARG A 1234 -1.76 -30.81 27.48
C ARG A 1234 -3.05 -30.78 28.28
N THR A 1235 -4.01 -30.04 27.76
CA THR A 1235 -5.27 -29.68 28.40
C THR A 1235 -6.43 -30.16 27.53
N GLU A 1236 -7.45 -30.76 28.15
CA GLU A 1236 -8.73 -31.08 27.51
C GLU A 1236 -9.85 -30.45 28.34
N LEU A 1237 -10.63 -29.57 27.72
CA LEU A 1237 -11.79 -28.92 28.32
C LEU A 1237 -13.07 -29.33 27.57
N THR A 1238 -14.17 -29.50 28.30
CA THR A 1238 -15.51 -29.80 27.74
C THR A 1238 -16.55 -28.95 28.44
N ASP A 1239 -17.51 -28.40 27.67
CA ASP A 1239 -18.59 -27.58 28.21
C ASP A 1239 -19.93 -28.33 28.33
N SER A 1240 -20.97 -27.64 28.81
CA SER A 1240 -22.32 -28.20 28.99
C SER A 1240 -23.10 -28.37 27.69
N HIS A 1241 -22.59 -27.91 26.55
CA HIS A 1241 -23.16 -28.13 25.21
C HIS A 1241 -22.49 -29.32 24.49
N GLY A 1242 -21.49 -29.96 25.11
CA GLY A 1242 -20.76 -31.09 24.54
C GLY A 1242 -19.64 -30.70 23.58
N ASN A 1243 -19.35 -29.41 23.42
CA ASN A 1243 -18.21 -28.94 22.65
C ASN A 1243 -16.92 -29.10 23.48
N SER A 1244 -15.79 -29.36 22.82
CA SER A 1244 -14.52 -29.58 23.51
C SER A 1244 -13.31 -29.01 22.77
N VAL A 1245 -12.25 -28.76 23.53
CA VAL A 1245 -10.95 -28.35 23.00
C VAL A 1245 -9.84 -29.15 23.67
N VAL A 1246 -8.95 -29.71 22.86
CA VAL A 1246 -7.70 -30.35 23.29
C VAL A 1246 -6.55 -29.46 22.83
N GLN A 1247 -5.77 -28.93 23.77
CA GLN A 1247 -4.65 -28.03 23.47
C GLN A 1247 -3.36 -28.56 24.10
N THR A 1248 -2.32 -28.69 23.27
CA THR A 1248 -0.96 -28.98 23.70
C THR A 1248 -0.11 -27.72 23.53
N VAL A 1249 0.65 -27.35 24.56
CA VAL A 1249 1.59 -26.21 24.55
C VAL A 1249 2.98 -26.69 24.92
N THR A 1250 3.90 -26.61 23.98
CA THR A 1250 5.32 -26.95 24.15
C THR A 1250 6.02 -25.86 24.94
N ASP A 1251 6.85 -26.26 25.91
CA ASP A 1251 7.55 -25.37 26.85
C ASP A 1251 6.64 -24.34 27.54
N ALA A 1252 5.40 -24.70 27.90
CA ALA A 1252 4.40 -23.79 28.48
C ALA A 1252 4.94 -22.95 29.65
N TYR A 1253 5.77 -23.57 30.49
CA TYR A 1253 6.57 -22.95 31.54
C TYR A 1253 7.81 -23.82 31.84
N ALA A 1254 8.65 -23.42 32.78
CA ALA A 1254 9.76 -24.25 33.29
C ALA A 1254 9.72 -24.39 34.82
N VAL A 1255 10.58 -25.25 35.38
CA VAL A 1255 10.68 -25.50 36.83
C VAL A 1255 11.98 -24.92 37.37
N ARG A 1256 11.91 -24.20 38.50
CA ARG A 1256 13.08 -23.64 39.24
C ARG A 1256 13.22 -24.19 40.66
#